data_AF-L0K2Y4-F1
#
_entry.id   AF-L0K2Y4-F1
#
_cell.length_a   1.000
_cell.length_b   1.000
_cell.length_c   1.000
_cell.angle_alpha   90.00
_cell.angle_beta   90.00
_cell.angle_gamma   90.00
#
_symmetry.space_group_name_H-M   'P 1'
#
loop_
_entity.id
_entity.type
_entity.pdbx_description
1 polymer ?
#
loop_
_entity_poly.entity_id
_entity_poly.type
_entity_poly.pdbx_seq_one_letter_code
_entity_poly.pdbx_strand_id
1 'polypeptide(L)'
;MSTHDQRHDETEATTETDRYTAAEAADLEDDAFDGGGVDRRTFLSVAAATGAALALPTTVSADVTDDALTDVAEFVVNATEEEYEATLVLEFADVSSLEAFDDEFGEPDWDIDEDDRAPTVVYREEPTPAAHARLTAAELEDALEGDGIERVDFSPGANPFWKLEEPYGDYDVYPEYVEEHDVFPSVESARDFVSHGEAGRALDHLEAEYPDMVNVERIGYGPGHENHVTGEDPDPGEIYVAELTNDVQDREAFAEKEKAVFIVGIHANEQAGREAGSRILEQAAKGEAEEFNPLLDDIAIVFAYINPDGWLVRKPHVGASADEPSISHERGNSTGLDTNRQYPTIGWVDPAFWPAEPADDLPGTRPGYDVGYEDMVPDSLATVEHLRSYENVEYLCDYHMMGWADSMVLNLESNATYEHDGTHNLDEVNRQINDAMYDYWGGPEAIAEDTIRAGQDTADIDDYVPETLQDYGSIYDSLGYNITGGLLGWAGIEEEQGGLGAITVAPELGLRDFTHWRPYVERHLETAYYLSMREFAEMCAADTDATVATDGQDVAYVHSDSLTRSSADLSHTPDDHGPGTGKGKHGSDGSASGDGGTSVRCRTDRLGAEPKSIDVAENTQTVSVCFLVHGDEDGVVRVFDPDGESAGEIDLSEHDADDCCMTDPSSLFLSTPEAGEWTLEYDGEGELAVEIVVVDSDEAHPDPEVVLGYSQQPYEANPLEFFEDLEPFFEDGSIEGLSVHHVGVGRLLKGNSGKRHYDKLVIAHDDGIDDPDYVDAVEAFVEAGGDLVLTDTGLYLLDVLEVGDAADLSADDLASTTITIANLEDRNFDHHLLTDLREIQQEIWKSPQIGYSANEPDQPITVIDDDAFEAAGGEVAGRMDGTDAAGVAAGSLSAGDAEINLIGSALPPAYQEYLHPFGMADHALSFMGHTMMCNALGFEQRRFVEDELVGTWGELR
;
A
#
# COMPACT_ATOMS: atom_id res chain seq x y z
N MET A 1 -70.79 -50.72 -2.41
CA MET A 1 -72.04 -49.98 -2.21
C MET A 1 -71.65 -48.51 -2.01
N SER A 2 -72.07 -47.64 -2.97
CA SER A 2 -71.97 -46.16 -3.06
C SER A 2 -70.69 -45.45 -2.57
N THR A 3 -69.85 -44.90 -3.46
CA THR A 3 -69.92 -43.60 -4.17
C THR A 3 -69.96 -42.36 -3.26
N HIS A 4 -68.85 -41.61 -3.19
CA HIS A 4 -68.78 -40.20 -3.62
C HIS A 4 -67.32 -39.76 -3.84
N ASP A 5 -67.18 -38.78 -4.71
CA ASP A 5 -66.05 -38.36 -5.52
C ASP A 5 -65.67 -36.91 -5.12
N GLN A 6 -64.49 -36.47 -5.56
CA GLN A 6 -64.07 -35.08 -5.86
C GLN A 6 -63.26 -34.25 -4.83
N ARG A 7 -62.01 -34.02 -5.27
CA ARG A 7 -61.31 -32.73 -5.50
C ARG A 7 -61.22 -31.72 -4.35
N HIS A 8 -59.98 -31.40 -3.98
CA HIS A 8 -59.59 -30.06 -3.55
C HIS A 8 -58.56 -29.52 -4.54
N ASP A 9 -58.84 -28.31 -5.01
CA ASP A 9 -58.05 -27.49 -5.93
C ASP A 9 -56.76 -26.96 -5.26
N GLU A 10 -55.80 -26.65 -6.13
CA GLU A 10 -54.57 -25.90 -5.91
C GLU A 10 -54.84 -24.54 -5.25
N THR A 11 -53.91 -24.05 -4.43
CA THR A 11 -53.74 -22.62 -4.17
C THR A 11 -52.26 -22.35 -3.98
N GLU A 12 -51.77 -21.41 -4.79
CA GLU A 12 -50.38 -20.95 -4.95
C GLU A 12 -49.78 -20.47 -3.62
N ALA A 13 -48.47 -20.72 -3.45
CA ALA A 13 -47.66 -20.05 -2.45
C ALA A 13 -47.32 -18.66 -2.99
N THR A 14 -47.80 -17.62 -2.33
CA THR A 14 -47.48 -16.22 -2.62
C THR A 14 -46.13 -15.86 -2.00
N THR A 15 -45.26 -15.32 -2.85
CA THR A 15 -44.02 -14.59 -2.60
C THR A 15 -44.22 -13.33 -1.76
N GLU A 16 -43.10 -12.82 -1.22
CA GLU A 16 -42.80 -11.45 -0.80
C GLU A 16 -43.83 -10.71 0.06
N THR A 17 -43.48 -10.50 1.33
CA THR A 17 -44.10 -9.44 2.14
C THR A 17 -43.57 -8.07 1.68
N ASP A 18 -44.40 -7.34 0.94
CA ASP A 18 -44.31 -5.89 0.75
C ASP A 18 -44.07 -5.20 2.11
N ARG A 19 -42.87 -4.66 2.34
CA ARG A 19 -42.58 -3.72 3.44
C ARG A 19 -42.43 -2.33 2.83
N TYR A 20 -43.14 -1.36 3.41
CA TYR A 20 -43.04 0.05 3.02
C TYR A 20 -41.95 0.72 3.85
N THR A 21 -41.07 1.49 3.20
CA THR A 21 -40.14 2.43 3.85
C THR A 21 -40.88 3.63 4.47
N ALA A 22 -40.22 4.40 5.34
CA ALA A 22 -40.79 5.60 5.96
C ALA A 22 -41.18 6.67 4.92
N ALA A 23 -40.41 6.77 3.83
CA ALA A 23 -40.68 7.65 2.70
C ALA A 23 -41.91 7.19 1.90
N GLU A 24 -42.02 5.90 1.60
CA GLU A 24 -43.18 5.33 0.90
C GLU A 24 -44.46 5.38 1.73
N ALA A 25 -44.35 5.25 3.06
CA ALA A 25 -45.45 5.40 4.00
C ALA A 25 -45.97 6.85 4.08
N ALA A 26 -45.11 7.85 3.87
CA ALA A 26 -45.49 9.26 3.87
C ALA A 26 -46.34 9.64 2.65
N ASP A 27 -46.10 8.97 1.52
CA ASP A 27 -46.77 9.19 0.22
C ASP A 27 -48.11 8.46 0.05
N LEU A 28 -48.52 7.62 1.01
CA LEU A 28 -49.83 6.95 0.99
C LEU A 28 -50.98 7.97 1.11
N GLU A 29 -51.89 7.93 0.13
CA GLU A 29 -53.13 8.73 0.13
C GLU A 29 -54.07 8.29 1.30
N ASP A 30 -54.85 9.22 1.87
CA ASP A 30 -55.68 8.98 3.07
C ASP A 30 -56.68 7.82 2.92
N ASP A 31 -57.06 7.47 1.69
CA ASP A 31 -57.98 6.40 1.33
C ASP A 31 -57.35 4.99 1.33
N ALA A 32 -56.02 4.86 1.46
CA ALA A 32 -55.35 3.58 1.69
C ALA A 32 -55.71 2.94 3.06
N PHE A 33 -56.23 3.74 3.99
CA PHE A 33 -56.61 3.31 5.35
C PHE A 33 -58.12 3.09 5.52
N ASP A 34 -58.92 3.29 4.47
CA ASP A 34 -60.37 3.14 4.54
C ASP A 34 -60.78 1.65 4.60
N GLY A 35 -61.19 1.21 5.80
CA GLY A 35 -61.71 -0.15 6.06
C GLY A 35 -60.87 -0.98 7.04
N GLY A 36 -59.69 -0.49 7.43
CA GLY A 36 -58.85 -1.05 8.49
C GLY A 36 -59.13 -0.43 9.86
N GLY A 37 -58.76 -1.12 10.94
CA GLY A 37 -58.90 -0.61 12.32
C GLY A 37 -57.85 0.40 12.76
N VAL A 38 -56.98 0.84 11.85
CA VAL A 38 -55.85 1.74 12.09
C VAL A 38 -55.95 2.89 11.08
N ASP A 39 -56.07 4.11 11.57
CA ASP A 39 -56.06 5.31 10.71
C ASP A 39 -54.62 5.77 10.43
N ARG A 40 -54.42 6.59 9.40
CA ARG A 40 -53.09 7.10 9.00
C ARG A 40 -52.32 7.73 10.17
N ARG A 41 -53.01 8.41 11.09
CA ARG A 41 -52.38 9.06 12.24
C ARG A 41 -51.89 8.05 13.28
N THR A 42 -52.63 6.95 13.48
CA THR A 42 -52.25 5.83 14.33
C THR A 42 -51.16 5.00 13.68
N PHE A 43 -51.22 4.79 12.36
CA PHE A 43 -50.16 4.13 11.60
C PHE A 43 -48.86 4.94 11.64
N LEU A 44 -48.91 6.26 11.43
CA LEU A 44 -47.73 7.13 11.53
C LEU A 44 -47.23 7.27 12.97
N SER A 45 -48.09 7.26 13.99
CA SER A 45 -47.62 7.28 15.38
C SER A 45 -47.02 5.94 15.79
N VAL A 46 -47.54 4.82 15.26
CA VAL A 46 -46.96 3.49 15.47
C VAL A 46 -45.67 3.39 14.66
N ALA A 47 -45.59 3.83 13.41
CA ALA A 47 -44.36 3.86 12.62
C ALA A 47 -43.31 4.83 13.19
N ALA A 48 -43.69 5.94 13.84
CA ALA A 48 -42.76 6.80 14.56
C ALA A 48 -42.31 6.17 15.89
N ALA A 49 -43.21 5.50 16.62
CA ALA A 49 -42.87 4.79 17.86
C ALA A 49 -42.19 3.43 17.61
N THR A 50 -42.31 2.87 16.41
CA THR A 50 -41.65 1.64 15.97
C THR A 50 -40.39 1.99 15.20
N GLY A 51 -40.32 3.11 14.48
CA GLY A 51 -39.09 3.64 13.88
C GLY A 51 -38.08 4.04 14.95
N ALA A 52 -38.52 4.70 16.03
CA ALA A 52 -37.70 4.92 17.22
C ALA A 52 -37.41 3.64 18.03
N ALA A 53 -38.12 2.53 17.77
CA ALA A 53 -37.86 1.23 18.40
C ALA A 53 -37.19 0.22 17.44
N LEU A 54 -36.88 0.64 16.20
CA LEU A 54 -36.14 -0.11 15.19
C LEU A 54 -34.70 0.41 15.07
N ALA A 55 -34.40 1.56 15.67
CA ALA A 55 -33.06 2.12 15.83
C ALA A 55 -32.47 1.90 17.23
N LEU A 56 -33.22 1.25 18.14
CA LEU A 56 -32.66 0.82 19.41
C LEU A 56 -32.00 -0.55 19.20
N PRO A 57 -30.75 -0.75 19.67
CA PRO A 57 -30.13 -2.07 19.70
C PRO A 57 -31.11 -3.10 20.27
N THR A 58 -31.20 -4.26 19.63
CA THR A 58 -31.93 -5.40 20.19
C THR A 58 -31.23 -5.95 21.44
N THR A 59 -29.93 -5.65 21.59
CA THR A 59 -29.12 -5.89 22.78
C THR A 59 -28.86 -4.57 23.53
N VAL A 60 -29.73 -4.25 24.48
CA VAL A 60 -29.49 -3.17 25.45
C VAL A 60 -28.67 -3.76 26.60
N SER A 61 -27.42 -3.34 26.75
CA SER A 61 -26.50 -3.79 27.80
C SER A 61 -26.71 -3.05 29.13
N ALA A 62 -27.09 -1.77 29.06
CA ALA A 62 -27.37 -0.89 30.19
C ALA A 62 -28.64 -0.01 29.95
N ASP A 63 -29.16 0.65 30.98
CA ASP A 63 -30.38 1.50 30.90
C ASP A 63 -30.12 2.87 31.55
N VAL A 64 -29.04 3.53 31.14
CA VAL A 64 -28.64 4.86 31.62
C VAL A 64 -29.39 5.91 30.80
N THR A 65 -30.24 6.69 31.46
CA THR A 65 -31.00 7.81 30.85
C THR A 65 -31.01 9.01 31.80
N ASP A 66 -30.63 10.18 31.28
CA ASP A 66 -30.68 11.46 32.00
C ASP A 66 -30.89 12.64 31.02
N ASP A 67 -31.47 13.75 31.49
CA ASP A 67 -31.69 14.95 30.68
C ASP A 67 -30.35 15.62 30.25
N ALA A 68 -29.23 15.31 30.91
CA ALA A 68 -27.89 15.81 30.58
C ALA A 68 -27.23 15.06 29.41
N LEU A 69 -27.64 13.82 29.09
CA LEU A 69 -27.02 13.02 28.03
C LEU A 69 -27.40 13.53 26.64
N THR A 70 -26.42 13.56 25.72
CA THR A 70 -26.70 13.65 24.28
C THR A 70 -27.17 12.31 23.73
N ASP A 71 -27.90 12.32 22.61
CA ASP A 71 -28.38 11.09 21.96
C ASP A 71 -27.23 10.11 21.66
N VAL A 72 -26.06 10.61 21.26
CA VAL A 72 -24.87 9.78 20.99
C VAL A 72 -24.28 9.23 22.29
N ALA A 73 -24.17 10.03 23.35
CA ALA A 73 -23.67 9.55 24.64
C ALA A 73 -24.58 8.48 25.23
N GLU A 74 -25.90 8.69 25.20
CA GLU A 74 -26.89 7.70 25.64
C GLU A 74 -26.83 6.42 24.80
N PHE A 75 -26.66 6.53 23.47
CA PHE A 75 -26.49 5.36 22.62
C PHE A 75 -25.23 4.57 23.00
N VAL A 76 -24.07 5.22 23.03
CA VAL A 76 -22.78 4.56 23.28
C VAL A 76 -22.81 3.79 24.59
N VAL A 77 -23.22 4.41 25.69
CA VAL A 77 -23.17 3.76 27.01
C VAL A 77 -24.16 2.60 27.17
N ASN A 78 -25.23 2.58 26.38
CA ASN A 78 -26.28 1.56 26.45
C ASN A 78 -26.15 0.46 25.37
N ALA A 79 -25.37 0.70 24.32
CA ALA A 79 -25.17 -0.20 23.18
C ALA A 79 -23.84 -0.98 23.26
N THR A 80 -22.88 -0.56 24.08
CA THR A 80 -21.60 -1.25 24.30
C THR A 80 -21.64 -2.19 25.51
N GLU A 81 -20.70 -3.11 25.66
CA GLU A 81 -20.65 -4.04 26.80
C GLU A 81 -20.53 -3.34 28.18
N GLU A 82 -20.90 -4.04 29.27
CA GLU A 82 -20.93 -3.47 30.63
C GLU A 82 -19.58 -2.90 31.10
N GLU A 83 -18.46 -3.49 30.64
CA GLU A 83 -17.10 -3.09 31.00
C GLU A 83 -16.49 -2.05 30.05
N TYR A 84 -17.22 -1.65 29.00
CA TYR A 84 -16.74 -0.64 28.07
C TYR A 84 -16.68 0.74 28.75
N GLU A 85 -15.49 1.34 28.74
CA GLU A 85 -15.27 2.69 29.23
C GLU A 85 -15.55 3.70 28.12
N ALA A 86 -16.72 4.35 28.18
CA ALA A 86 -17.07 5.39 27.24
C ALA A 86 -16.23 6.66 27.49
N THR A 87 -15.63 7.18 26.42
CA THR A 87 -14.90 8.44 26.43
C THR A 87 -15.88 9.61 26.38
N LEU A 88 -16.05 10.35 27.48
CA LEU A 88 -17.09 11.35 27.67
C LEU A 88 -16.52 12.71 28.03
N VAL A 89 -17.18 13.77 27.59
CA VAL A 89 -16.97 15.13 28.11
C VAL A 89 -18.21 15.57 28.89
N LEU A 90 -17.98 16.10 30.09
CA LEU A 90 -19.00 16.49 31.07
C LEU A 90 -18.87 17.99 31.36
N GLU A 91 -19.95 18.75 31.20
CA GLU A 91 -20.03 20.16 31.65
C GLU A 91 -20.70 20.25 33.01
N PHE A 92 -20.12 21.03 33.92
CA PHE A 92 -20.59 21.18 35.30
C PHE A 92 -21.15 22.58 35.56
N ALA A 93 -22.16 22.65 36.42
CA ALA A 93 -22.80 23.89 36.83
C ALA A 93 -21.85 24.86 37.57
N ASP A 94 -20.89 24.32 38.32
CA ASP A 94 -19.84 25.08 39.01
C ASP A 94 -18.61 24.23 39.38
N VAL A 95 -17.51 24.90 39.69
CA VAL A 95 -16.22 24.27 40.06
C VAL A 95 -16.34 23.36 41.29
N SER A 96 -17.27 23.62 42.22
CA SER A 96 -17.41 22.74 43.40
C SER A 96 -18.03 21.39 43.06
N SER A 97 -18.91 21.34 42.05
CA SER A 97 -19.41 20.07 41.51
C SER A 97 -18.32 19.32 40.73
N LEU A 98 -17.48 20.05 39.98
CA LEU A 98 -16.32 19.47 39.29
C LEU A 98 -15.30 18.87 40.27
N GLU A 99 -14.89 19.63 41.31
CA GLU A 99 -13.98 19.16 42.36
C GLU A 99 -14.52 17.89 43.05
N ALA A 100 -15.84 17.81 43.26
CA ALA A 100 -16.47 16.64 43.87
C ALA A 100 -16.42 15.40 42.96
N PHE A 101 -16.55 15.59 41.64
CA PHE A 101 -16.41 14.53 40.65
C PHE A 101 -14.96 14.05 40.56
N ASP A 102 -13.99 14.97 40.49
CA ASP A 102 -12.56 14.64 40.47
C ASP A 102 -12.10 13.95 41.77
N ASP A 103 -12.60 14.36 42.94
CA ASP A 103 -12.35 13.68 44.23
C ASP A 103 -12.81 12.20 44.23
N GLU A 104 -13.78 11.84 43.38
CA GLU A 104 -14.38 10.50 43.32
C GLU A 104 -13.78 9.63 42.21
N PHE A 105 -13.60 10.19 41.01
CA PHE A 105 -13.18 9.47 39.80
C PHE A 105 -11.76 9.80 39.33
N GLY A 106 -11.12 10.83 39.90
CA GLY A 106 -9.79 11.27 39.51
C GLY A 106 -8.66 10.38 40.03
N GLU A 107 -7.51 10.44 39.34
CA GLU A 107 -6.30 9.68 39.62
C GLU A 107 -5.12 10.62 39.91
N PRO A 108 -5.04 11.21 41.12
CA PRO A 108 -4.04 12.24 41.45
C PRO A 108 -2.60 11.73 41.55
N ASP A 109 -2.40 10.40 41.55
CA ASP A 109 -1.09 9.76 41.62
C ASP A 109 -0.69 9.14 40.27
N TRP A 110 -1.37 9.46 39.15
CA TRP A 110 -1.05 8.93 37.82
C TRP A 110 0.35 9.36 37.34
N ASP A 111 1.10 8.42 36.76
CA ASP A 111 2.42 8.63 36.18
C ASP A 111 2.59 7.77 34.91
N ILE A 112 3.00 8.41 33.80
CA ILE A 112 3.25 7.71 32.52
C ILE A 112 4.26 6.56 32.65
N ASP A 113 5.24 6.69 33.55
CA ASP A 113 6.27 5.67 33.76
C ASP A 113 5.76 4.51 34.67
N GLU A 114 4.60 4.64 35.32
CA GLU A 114 4.01 3.63 36.21
C GLU A 114 2.66 3.06 35.71
N ASP A 115 1.88 3.81 34.94
CA ASP A 115 0.49 3.50 34.55
C ASP A 115 0.33 3.21 33.05
N ASP A 116 -0.54 2.26 32.70
CA ASP A 116 -0.59 1.68 31.35
C ASP A 116 -1.39 2.52 30.35
N ARG A 117 -2.37 3.29 30.84
CA ARG A 117 -3.27 4.13 30.04
C ARG A 117 -3.18 5.58 30.50
N ALA A 118 -3.62 6.52 29.66
CA ALA A 118 -3.81 7.91 30.08
C ALA A 118 -4.70 7.99 31.34
N PRO A 119 -4.64 9.08 32.15
CA PRO A 119 -5.44 9.21 33.38
C PRO A 119 -6.93 8.91 33.14
N THR A 120 -7.71 8.52 34.13
CA THR A 120 -9.15 8.28 33.92
C THR A 120 -9.94 9.59 33.75
N VAL A 121 -9.56 10.65 34.49
CA VAL A 121 -10.21 11.98 34.44
C VAL A 121 -9.17 13.08 34.23
N VAL A 122 -9.52 14.06 33.38
CA VAL A 122 -8.84 15.37 33.30
C VAL A 122 -9.89 16.47 33.27
N TYR A 123 -9.58 17.66 33.78
CA TYR A 123 -10.58 18.73 33.88
C TYR A 123 -10.03 20.12 33.54
N ARG A 124 -10.94 21.05 33.28
CA ARG A 124 -10.68 22.49 33.17
C ARG A 124 -11.69 23.28 33.99
N GLU A 125 -11.26 24.36 34.63
CA GLU A 125 -12.15 25.24 35.41
C GLU A 125 -12.79 26.35 34.56
N GLU A 126 -12.08 26.83 33.53
CA GLU A 126 -12.49 27.91 32.64
C GLU A 126 -12.41 27.42 31.18
N PRO A 127 -13.19 27.99 30.24
CA PRO A 127 -14.21 29.03 30.43
C PRO A 127 -15.52 28.47 30.99
N THR A 128 -15.67 27.15 30.96
CA THR A 128 -16.75 26.38 31.57
C THR A 128 -16.12 25.25 32.38
N PRO A 129 -16.51 25.05 33.66
CA PRO A 129 -16.08 23.90 34.45
C PRO A 129 -16.47 22.61 33.74
N ALA A 130 -15.49 21.83 33.31
CA ALA A 130 -15.71 20.63 32.51
C ALA A 130 -14.67 19.54 32.83
N ALA A 131 -15.07 18.28 32.69
CA ALA A 131 -14.16 17.14 32.77
C ALA A 131 -14.28 16.28 31.52
N HIS A 132 -13.17 15.68 31.11
CA HIS A 132 -13.15 14.54 30.23
C HIS A 132 -12.89 13.30 31.08
N ALA A 133 -13.68 12.25 30.89
CA ALA A 133 -13.61 11.04 31.69
C ALA A 133 -13.84 9.80 30.83
N ARG A 134 -13.17 8.70 31.18
CA ARG A 134 -13.49 7.36 30.69
C ARG A 134 -14.34 6.65 31.75
N LEU A 135 -15.62 6.43 31.49
CA LEU A 135 -16.54 5.86 32.47
C LEU A 135 -17.31 4.69 31.88
N THR A 136 -17.44 3.62 32.65
CA THR A 136 -18.43 2.56 32.36
C THR A 136 -19.85 3.08 32.53
N ALA A 137 -20.84 2.37 31.98
CA ALA A 137 -22.25 2.72 32.15
C ALA A 137 -22.65 2.82 33.64
N ALA A 138 -22.10 1.94 34.50
CA ALA A 138 -22.37 1.96 35.94
C ALA A 138 -21.74 3.17 36.65
N GLU A 139 -20.52 3.55 36.28
CA GLU A 139 -19.85 4.73 36.84
C GLU A 139 -20.50 6.03 36.39
N LEU A 140 -20.95 6.10 35.14
CA LEU A 140 -21.72 7.24 34.65
C LEU A 140 -23.07 7.37 35.37
N GLU A 141 -23.78 6.26 35.61
CA GLU A 141 -25.02 6.28 36.41
C GLU A 141 -24.76 6.84 37.81
N ASP A 142 -23.68 6.41 38.47
CA ASP A 142 -23.27 6.91 39.80
C ASP A 142 -22.90 8.40 39.77
N ALA A 143 -22.14 8.84 38.76
CA ALA A 143 -21.79 10.25 38.56
C ALA A 143 -23.04 11.13 38.36
N LEU A 144 -24.03 10.66 37.61
CA LEU A 144 -25.30 11.36 37.36
C LEU A 144 -26.22 11.39 38.59
N GLU A 145 -26.07 10.48 39.56
CA GLU A 145 -26.72 10.63 40.88
C GLU A 145 -26.22 11.86 41.65
N GLY A 146 -25.02 12.34 41.31
CA GLY A 146 -24.45 13.60 41.78
C GLY A 146 -25.18 14.82 41.21
N ASP A 147 -25.54 15.78 42.07
CA ASP A 147 -26.08 17.06 41.60
C ASP A 147 -24.94 17.90 40.98
N GLY A 148 -25.03 18.29 39.70
CA GLY A 148 -24.17 19.32 39.12
C GLY A 148 -23.70 19.13 37.69
N ILE A 149 -23.90 17.96 37.08
CA ILE A 149 -23.63 17.74 35.66
C ILE A 149 -24.78 18.34 34.84
N GLU A 150 -24.46 19.21 33.89
CA GLU A 150 -25.44 19.90 33.02
C GLU A 150 -25.50 19.31 31.61
N ARG A 151 -24.41 18.70 31.14
CA ARG A 151 -24.31 18.07 29.83
C ARG A 151 -23.27 16.94 29.87
N VAL A 152 -23.56 15.84 29.19
CA VAL A 152 -22.62 14.74 28.90
C VAL A 152 -22.67 14.43 27.41
N ASP A 153 -21.52 14.44 26.74
CA ASP A 153 -21.39 14.14 25.33
C ASP A 153 -20.29 13.08 25.09
N PHE A 154 -20.46 12.23 24.09
CA PHE A 154 -19.43 11.25 23.70
C PHE A 154 -18.29 11.99 22.99
N SER A 155 -17.07 11.93 23.49
CA SER A 155 -15.94 12.75 23.02
C SER A 155 -14.65 11.94 22.87
N PRO A 156 -14.59 11.00 21.90
CA PRO A 156 -13.34 10.32 21.56
C PRO A 156 -12.33 11.32 20.98
N GLY A 157 -11.04 11.06 21.13
CA GLY A 157 -9.98 11.93 20.60
C GLY A 157 -8.82 12.17 21.56
N ALA A 158 -7.74 12.71 21.03
CA ALA A 158 -6.54 13.06 21.77
C ALA A 158 -6.78 14.27 22.68
N ASN A 159 -7.43 15.31 22.17
CA ASN A 159 -7.82 16.50 22.90
C ASN A 159 -9.09 16.25 23.73
N PRO A 160 -9.06 16.38 25.07
CA PRO A 160 -10.23 16.09 25.91
C PRO A 160 -11.44 17.02 25.67
N PHE A 161 -11.23 18.22 25.12
CA PHE A 161 -12.21 19.30 25.16
C PHE A 161 -12.62 19.84 23.78
N TRP A 162 -12.20 19.19 22.68
CA TRP A 162 -12.45 19.64 21.29
C TRP A 162 -13.94 19.83 20.94
N LYS A 163 -14.84 19.19 21.69
CA LYS A 163 -16.29 19.32 21.52
C LYS A 163 -16.92 20.54 22.19
N LEU A 164 -16.23 21.16 23.15
CA LEU A 164 -16.78 22.24 23.97
C LEU A 164 -16.72 23.61 23.29
N GLU A 165 -17.41 24.59 23.86
CA GLU A 165 -17.19 25.99 23.51
C GLU A 165 -15.77 26.42 23.89
N GLU A 166 -15.14 27.18 22.99
CA GLU A 166 -13.73 27.58 23.08
C GLU A 166 -12.85 26.36 23.47
N PRO A 167 -12.64 25.42 22.53
CA PRO A 167 -11.91 24.19 22.84
C PRO A 167 -10.41 24.39 23.03
N TYR A 168 -9.84 25.46 22.46
CA TYR A 168 -8.39 25.68 22.30
C TYR A 168 -7.87 26.98 22.96
N GLY A 169 -8.60 27.53 23.94
CA GLY A 169 -8.12 28.72 24.66
C GLY A 169 -7.21 28.40 25.85
N ASP A 170 -6.80 29.47 26.53
CA ASP A 170 -5.84 29.48 27.64
C ASP A 170 -6.53 29.03 28.95
N TYR A 171 -6.49 27.72 29.24
CA TYR A 171 -7.10 27.12 30.44
C TYR A 171 -6.17 26.09 31.08
N ASP A 172 -5.87 26.25 32.38
CA ASP A 172 -5.07 25.26 33.13
C ASP A 172 -5.80 23.88 33.14
N VAL A 173 -5.24 22.86 32.47
CA VAL A 173 -5.82 21.48 32.41
C VAL A 173 -5.35 20.60 33.58
N TYR A 174 -4.28 21.00 34.28
CA TYR A 174 -3.86 20.42 35.55
C TYR A 174 -2.76 21.34 36.10
N PRO A 175 -2.77 21.74 37.39
CA PRO A 175 -1.79 22.71 37.90
C PRO A 175 -0.35 22.18 38.03
N GLU A 176 -0.07 20.93 37.65
CA GLU A 176 1.22 20.27 37.88
C GLU A 176 1.84 19.51 36.69
N TYR A 177 1.11 19.24 35.60
CA TYR A 177 1.60 18.37 34.51
C TYR A 177 1.48 18.91 33.06
N VAL A 178 0.70 19.95 32.77
CA VAL A 178 0.46 20.37 31.35
C VAL A 178 0.42 21.90 31.24
N GLU A 179 1.45 22.50 30.61
CA GLU A 179 1.46 23.93 30.20
C GLU A 179 0.99 24.13 28.74
N GLU A 180 0.55 23.09 28.03
CA GLU A 180 0.25 23.15 26.59
C GLU A 180 -1.25 23.24 26.26
N HIS A 181 -1.56 24.10 25.28
CA HIS A 181 -2.92 24.39 24.78
C HIS A 181 -2.98 24.11 23.29
N ASP A 182 -2.73 22.85 22.95
CA ASP A 182 -2.58 22.39 21.57
C ASP A 182 -3.89 21.78 21.05
N VAL A 183 -4.17 21.99 19.76
CA VAL A 183 -5.30 21.32 19.10
C VAL A 183 -5.05 19.83 19.01
N PHE A 184 -3.79 19.42 18.85
CA PHE A 184 -3.25 18.06 18.95
C PHE A 184 -2.25 17.99 20.12
N PRO A 185 -2.71 17.64 21.34
CA PRO A 185 -1.86 17.59 22.53
C PRO A 185 -0.65 16.67 22.36
N SER A 186 0.44 16.96 23.09
CA SER A 186 1.59 16.04 23.25
C SER A 186 1.13 14.64 23.64
N VAL A 187 1.95 13.62 23.37
CA VAL A 187 1.61 12.21 23.68
C VAL A 187 1.24 12.02 25.15
N GLU A 188 1.95 12.68 26.06
CA GLU A 188 1.72 12.60 27.50
C GLU A 188 0.39 13.24 27.93
N SER A 189 -0.07 14.24 27.17
CA SER A 189 -1.30 14.99 27.45
C SER A 189 -2.52 14.44 26.70
N ALA A 190 -2.30 13.61 25.69
CA ALA A 190 -3.34 13.02 24.87
C ALA A 190 -4.12 11.91 25.61
N ARG A 191 -5.42 11.85 25.33
CA ARG A 191 -6.38 10.99 26.04
C ARG A 191 -6.67 9.67 25.32
N ASP A 192 -6.58 9.72 24.00
CA ASP A 192 -6.77 8.63 23.05
C ASP A 192 -6.04 9.02 21.76
N PHE A 193 -6.14 8.19 20.73
CA PHE A 193 -5.78 8.57 19.36
C PHE A 193 -6.58 9.78 18.89
N VAL A 194 -6.00 10.58 17.98
CA VAL A 194 -6.71 11.65 17.28
C VAL A 194 -7.93 11.05 16.58
N SER A 195 -9.11 11.64 16.81
CA SER A 195 -10.36 11.20 16.19
C SER A 195 -10.65 11.96 14.90
N HIS A 196 -11.38 11.36 13.94
CA HIS A 196 -11.65 11.99 12.64
C HIS A 196 -12.34 13.36 12.77
N GLY A 197 -13.34 13.44 13.65
CA GLY A 197 -14.09 14.68 13.87
C GLY A 197 -13.28 15.74 14.63
N GLU A 198 -12.35 15.32 15.48
CA GLU A 198 -11.39 16.20 16.14
C GLU A 198 -10.41 16.77 15.11
N ALA A 199 -9.83 15.93 14.25
CA ALA A 199 -8.89 16.36 13.22
C ALA A 199 -9.50 17.41 12.30
N GLY A 200 -10.72 17.20 11.80
CA GLY A 200 -11.40 18.21 10.98
C GLY A 200 -11.55 19.57 11.67
N ARG A 201 -11.92 19.59 12.97
CA ARG A 201 -12.03 20.85 13.74
C ARG A 201 -10.68 21.48 14.06
N ALA A 202 -9.67 20.66 14.36
CA ALA A 202 -8.32 21.11 14.65
C ALA A 202 -7.68 21.73 13.40
N LEU A 203 -7.81 21.08 12.24
CA LEU A 203 -7.33 21.60 10.95
C LEU A 203 -8.02 22.91 10.57
N ASP A 204 -9.35 23.00 10.68
CA ASP A 204 -10.10 24.24 10.45
C ASP A 204 -9.64 25.37 11.40
N HIS A 205 -9.28 25.04 12.65
CA HIS A 205 -8.76 26.01 13.60
C HIS A 205 -7.34 26.48 13.23
N LEU A 206 -6.46 25.56 12.86
CA LEU A 206 -5.09 25.87 12.44
C LEU A 206 -5.08 26.75 11.19
N GLU A 207 -5.91 26.45 10.19
CA GLU A 207 -6.08 27.32 9.01
C GLU A 207 -6.60 28.72 9.41
N ALA A 208 -7.56 28.79 10.33
CA ALA A 208 -8.12 30.08 10.75
C ALA A 208 -7.13 30.95 11.55
N GLU A 209 -6.30 30.35 12.39
CA GLU A 209 -5.32 31.05 13.23
C GLU A 209 -4.01 31.33 12.49
N TYR A 210 -3.58 30.42 11.62
CA TYR A 210 -2.35 30.50 10.82
C TYR A 210 -2.62 30.48 9.31
N PRO A 211 -3.48 31.38 8.78
CA PRO A 211 -3.95 31.32 7.39
C PRO A 211 -2.85 31.58 6.35
N ASP A 212 -1.76 32.22 6.76
CA ASP A 212 -0.60 32.45 5.89
C ASP A 212 0.28 31.18 5.77
N MET A 213 0.12 30.21 6.67
CA MET A 213 0.93 28.99 6.72
C MET A 213 0.20 27.70 6.39
N VAL A 214 -1.08 27.59 6.76
CA VAL A 214 -1.88 26.38 6.63
C VAL A 214 -3.03 26.64 5.64
N ASN A 215 -3.24 25.71 4.72
CA ASN A 215 -4.41 25.64 3.84
C ASN A 215 -5.01 24.24 3.97
N VAL A 216 -6.33 24.15 4.19
CA VAL A 216 -7.01 22.86 4.41
C VAL A 216 -8.06 22.64 3.34
N GLU A 217 -8.00 21.49 2.68
CA GLU A 217 -8.93 21.10 1.64
C GLU A 217 -9.68 19.82 2.03
N ARG A 218 -10.96 19.78 1.66
CA ARG A 218 -11.81 18.60 1.72
C ARG A 218 -11.97 18.09 0.30
N ILE A 219 -11.22 17.05 -0.04
CA ILE A 219 -11.02 16.65 -1.43
C ILE A 219 -12.07 15.64 -1.91
N GLY A 220 -12.72 14.96 -0.97
CA GLY A 220 -13.71 13.93 -1.28
C GLY A 220 -14.25 13.29 -0.01
N TYR A 221 -14.83 12.11 -0.17
CA TYR A 221 -15.39 11.34 0.92
C TYR A 221 -15.09 9.85 0.72
N GLY A 222 -15.04 9.09 1.82
CA GLY A 222 -15.12 7.63 1.76
C GLY A 222 -16.52 7.15 1.35
N PRO A 223 -16.67 5.86 0.96
CA PRO A 223 -17.98 5.29 0.68
C PRO A 223 -18.98 5.37 1.85
N GLY A 224 -18.53 5.34 3.10
CA GLY A 224 -19.31 5.58 4.32
C GLY A 224 -19.99 4.35 4.92
N HIS A 225 -20.17 4.35 6.24
CA HIS A 225 -20.89 3.32 7.01
C HIS A 225 -22.30 3.78 7.39
N GLU A 226 -23.15 2.87 7.87
CA GLU A 226 -24.41 3.27 8.52
C GLU A 226 -24.12 3.98 9.86
N ASN A 227 -24.88 5.05 10.13
CA ASN A 227 -24.91 5.72 11.43
C ASN A 227 -26.21 5.40 12.17
N HIS A 228 -26.10 4.60 13.23
CA HIS A 228 -27.27 4.07 13.96
C HIS A 228 -27.98 5.12 14.83
N VAL A 229 -27.36 6.27 15.10
CA VAL A 229 -27.99 7.38 15.85
C VAL A 229 -28.77 8.30 14.91
N THR A 230 -28.20 8.68 13.76
CA THR A 230 -28.86 9.57 12.80
C THR A 230 -29.80 8.82 11.85
N GLY A 231 -29.53 7.54 11.61
CA GLY A 231 -30.20 6.69 10.61
C GLY A 231 -29.77 6.98 9.17
N GLU A 232 -28.62 7.63 8.97
CA GLU A 232 -28.02 7.87 7.66
C GLU A 232 -27.25 6.62 7.20
N ASP A 233 -27.46 6.22 5.94
CA ASP A 233 -26.87 5.02 5.33
C ASP A 233 -26.73 5.25 3.80
N PRO A 234 -25.50 5.45 3.28
CA PRO A 234 -24.26 5.63 4.04
C PRO A 234 -24.14 7.03 4.68
N ASP A 235 -23.33 7.14 5.74
CA ASP A 235 -22.82 8.38 6.37
C ASP A 235 -21.32 8.54 6.05
N PRO A 236 -20.97 9.19 4.91
CA PRO A 236 -19.60 9.19 4.40
C PRO A 236 -18.71 10.21 5.11
N GLY A 237 -17.51 9.78 5.49
CA GLY A 237 -16.50 10.63 6.13
C GLY A 237 -15.72 11.50 5.15
N GLU A 238 -15.38 12.73 5.54
CA GLU A 238 -14.57 13.66 4.73
C GLU A 238 -13.10 13.22 4.64
N ILE A 239 -12.48 13.43 3.48
CA ILE A 239 -11.03 13.26 3.25
C ILE A 239 -10.36 14.63 3.36
N TYR A 240 -9.36 14.73 4.24
CA TYR A 240 -8.67 15.99 4.50
C TYR A 240 -7.28 16.00 3.87
N VAL A 241 -6.92 17.16 3.31
CA VAL A 241 -5.54 17.49 2.92
C VAL A 241 -5.16 18.80 3.59
N ALA A 242 -4.03 18.82 4.28
CA ALA A 242 -3.48 20.02 4.90
C ALA A 242 -2.12 20.36 4.26
N GLU A 243 -2.03 21.53 3.66
CA GLU A 243 -0.81 22.08 3.09
C GLU A 243 -0.14 23.03 4.09
N LEU A 244 1.19 22.92 4.22
CA LEU A 244 1.99 23.68 5.16
C LEU A 244 3.22 24.28 4.47
N THR A 245 3.32 25.60 4.45
CA THR A 245 4.51 26.34 4.00
C THR A 245 4.44 27.82 4.44
N ASN A 246 5.52 28.61 4.39
CA ASN A 246 5.51 29.99 4.91
C ASN A 246 4.62 31.00 4.13
N ASP A 247 4.17 30.62 2.93
CA ASP A 247 3.41 31.46 1.99
C ASP A 247 2.33 30.69 1.24
N VAL A 248 1.60 29.80 1.93
CA VAL A 248 0.62 28.86 1.33
C VAL A 248 -0.47 29.52 0.48
N GLN A 249 -0.79 30.79 0.78
CA GLN A 249 -1.79 31.59 0.08
C GLN A 249 -1.28 32.17 -1.25
N ASP A 250 0.04 32.25 -1.46
CA ASP A 250 0.63 32.60 -2.75
C ASP A 250 0.72 31.34 -3.61
N ARG A 251 -0.38 30.99 -4.30
CA ARG A 251 -0.47 29.76 -5.10
C ARG A 251 0.56 29.65 -6.22
N GLU A 252 1.09 30.78 -6.72
CA GLU A 252 2.17 30.75 -7.73
C GLU A 252 3.48 30.34 -7.05
N ALA A 253 3.81 30.93 -5.90
CA ALA A 253 5.00 30.54 -5.12
C ALA A 253 4.88 29.10 -4.59
N PHE A 254 3.72 28.72 -4.05
CA PHE A 254 3.45 27.36 -3.60
C PHE A 254 3.69 26.34 -4.71
N ALA A 255 3.21 26.58 -5.93
CA ALA A 255 3.41 25.67 -7.06
C ALA A 255 4.89 25.50 -7.43
N GLU A 256 5.70 26.56 -7.33
CA GLU A 256 7.13 26.54 -7.67
C GLU A 256 8.02 25.79 -6.65
N LYS A 257 7.55 25.51 -5.43
CA LYS A 257 8.33 24.79 -4.42
C LYS A 257 8.45 23.30 -4.73
N GLU A 258 9.42 22.61 -4.13
CA GLU A 258 9.37 21.15 -4.02
C GLU A 258 8.33 20.74 -2.97
N LYS A 259 7.71 19.56 -3.12
CA LYS A 259 6.77 19.02 -2.14
C LYS A 259 7.24 17.70 -1.53
N ALA A 260 7.15 17.64 -0.20
CA ALA A 260 7.11 16.39 0.55
C ALA A 260 5.65 16.08 0.91
N VAL A 261 5.13 14.96 0.41
CA VAL A 261 3.75 14.51 0.65
C VAL A 261 3.77 13.35 1.63
N PHE A 262 3.03 13.49 2.72
CA PHE A 262 2.88 12.48 3.76
C PHE A 262 1.43 11.99 3.81
N ILE A 263 1.22 10.74 3.40
CA ILE A 263 -0.03 10.04 3.62
C ILE A 263 0.02 9.46 5.04
N VAL A 264 -0.91 9.90 5.88
CA VAL A 264 -0.86 9.66 7.33
C VAL A 264 -2.01 8.80 7.83
N GLY A 265 -2.67 8.07 6.95
CA GLY A 265 -3.84 7.26 7.30
C GLY A 265 -4.49 6.62 6.09
N ILE A 266 -3.70 5.91 5.28
CA ILE A 266 -4.27 5.02 4.26
C ILE A 266 -4.99 3.84 4.90
N HIS A 267 -4.43 3.27 5.97
CA HIS A 267 -5.10 2.31 6.84
C HIS A 267 -5.35 2.95 8.20
N ALA A 268 -6.58 2.92 8.69
CA ALA A 268 -6.93 3.67 9.89
C ALA A 268 -6.51 2.96 11.19
N ASN A 269 -6.26 1.65 11.14
CA ASN A 269 -5.67 0.88 12.24
C ASN A 269 -4.17 1.13 12.43
N GLU A 270 -3.52 1.88 11.55
CA GLU A 270 -2.08 2.17 11.59
C GLU A 270 -1.86 3.65 11.99
N GLN A 271 -2.07 3.96 13.26
CA GLN A 271 -2.31 5.34 13.69
C GLN A 271 -1.06 6.22 13.75
N ALA A 272 0.15 5.66 13.86
CA ALA A 272 1.36 6.42 14.20
C ALA A 272 1.64 7.58 13.23
N GLY A 273 1.43 7.37 11.92
CA GLY A 273 1.60 8.42 10.91
C GLY A 273 0.68 9.61 11.17
N ARG A 274 -0.58 9.32 11.48
CA ARG A 274 -1.61 10.31 11.83
C ARG A 274 -1.24 11.10 13.07
N GLU A 275 -0.76 10.40 14.09
CA GLU A 275 -0.41 10.99 15.38
C GLU A 275 0.79 11.93 15.26
N ALA A 276 1.87 11.51 14.60
CA ALA A 276 3.06 12.33 14.38
C ALA A 276 2.78 13.50 13.44
N GLY A 277 2.21 13.23 12.27
CA GLY A 277 1.99 14.26 11.24
C GLY A 277 1.09 15.40 11.72
N SER A 278 0.03 15.10 12.47
CA SER A 278 -0.88 16.12 13.01
C SER A 278 -0.18 17.05 14.03
N ARG A 279 0.68 16.50 14.89
CA ARG A 279 1.45 17.27 15.87
C ARG A 279 2.54 18.11 15.21
N ILE A 280 3.24 17.57 14.23
CA ILE A 280 4.24 18.30 13.43
C ILE A 280 3.59 19.48 12.70
N LEU A 281 2.43 19.25 12.05
CA LEU A 281 1.68 20.31 11.38
C LEU A 281 1.38 21.48 12.33
N GLU A 282 0.86 21.20 13.52
CA GLU A 282 0.55 22.22 14.52
C GLU A 282 1.81 22.93 15.02
N GLN A 283 2.83 22.19 15.43
CA GLN A 283 4.09 22.75 15.94
C GLN A 283 4.74 23.65 14.88
N ALA A 284 4.77 23.21 13.62
CA ALA A 284 5.30 24.01 12.53
C ALA A 284 4.45 25.27 12.26
N ALA A 285 3.11 25.18 12.27
CA ALA A 285 2.24 26.34 12.13
C ALA A 285 2.46 27.39 13.24
N LYS A 286 2.75 26.93 14.47
CA LYS A 286 3.11 27.79 15.61
C LYS A 286 4.53 28.36 15.55
N GLY A 287 5.39 27.81 14.70
CA GLY A 287 6.82 28.16 14.64
C GLY A 287 7.66 27.49 15.73
N GLU A 288 7.19 26.35 16.25
CA GLU A 288 7.76 25.58 17.36
C GLU A 288 8.53 24.33 16.87
N ALA A 289 8.31 23.90 15.62
CA ALA A 289 9.07 22.82 14.98
C ALA A 289 10.39 23.37 14.38
N GLU A 290 11.39 23.64 15.24
CA GLU A 290 12.65 24.32 14.87
C GLU A 290 13.42 23.66 13.70
N GLU A 291 13.22 22.36 13.47
CA GLU A 291 13.85 21.59 12.39
C GLU A 291 13.08 21.70 11.05
N PHE A 292 11.76 21.86 11.08
CA PHE A 292 10.92 22.00 9.88
C PHE A 292 10.78 23.45 9.44
N ASN A 293 10.58 24.38 10.37
CA ASN A 293 10.25 25.78 10.07
C ASN A 293 11.23 26.49 9.12
N PRO A 294 12.57 26.26 9.20
CA PRO A 294 13.52 26.84 8.25
C PRO A 294 13.36 26.33 6.82
N LEU A 295 12.91 25.08 6.64
CA LEU A 295 12.77 24.42 5.34
C LEU A 295 11.55 24.94 4.56
N LEU A 296 10.50 25.39 5.28
CA LEU A 296 9.25 25.89 4.69
C LEU A 296 9.40 27.16 3.82
N ASP A 297 10.58 27.77 3.77
CA ASP A 297 10.88 28.81 2.78
C ASP A 297 11.08 28.20 1.37
N ASP A 298 11.67 27.01 1.29
CA ASP A 298 12.09 26.34 0.05
C ASP A 298 11.11 25.23 -0.37
N ILE A 299 10.44 24.56 0.59
CA ILE A 299 9.52 23.45 0.33
C ILE A 299 8.08 23.72 0.81
N ALA A 300 7.16 22.88 0.36
CA ALA A 300 5.85 22.70 0.98
C ALA A 300 5.67 21.27 1.48
N ILE A 301 5.03 21.12 2.63
CA ILE A 301 4.66 19.80 3.17
C ILE A 301 3.16 19.61 3.03
N VAL A 302 2.73 18.44 2.56
CA VAL A 302 1.31 18.11 2.36
C VAL A 302 0.98 16.88 3.20
N PHE A 303 0.02 17.00 4.11
CA PHE A 303 -0.49 15.88 4.92
C PHE A 303 -1.86 15.43 4.39
N ALA A 304 -2.01 14.15 4.04
CA ALA A 304 -3.27 13.61 3.50
C ALA A 304 -3.85 12.48 4.37
N TYR A 305 -5.13 12.58 4.67
CA TYR A 305 -5.89 11.68 5.56
C TYR A 305 -6.98 10.96 4.76
N ILE A 306 -6.65 9.81 4.17
CA ILE A 306 -7.39 9.27 3.01
C ILE A 306 -8.35 8.11 3.29
N ASN A 307 -8.30 7.45 4.45
CA ASN A 307 -9.30 6.45 4.86
C ASN A 307 -10.12 6.93 6.07
N PRO A 308 -11.14 7.77 5.84
CA PRO A 308 -11.99 8.25 6.92
C PRO A 308 -12.93 7.14 7.45
N ASP A 309 -13.29 6.15 6.64
CA ASP A 309 -14.28 5.14 7.03
C ASP A 309 -13.73 4.15 8.05
N GLY A 310 -12.55 3.57 7.79
CA GLY A 310 -11.86 2.72 8.76
C GLY A 310 -11.49 3.48 10.05
N TRP A 311 -11.42 4.82 9.99
CA TRP A 311 -11.20 5.66 11.16
C TRP A 311 -12.48 5.88 11.97
N LEU A 312 -13.61 6.05 11.29
CA LEU A 312 -14.91 6.33 11.89
C LEU A 312 -15.56 5.09 12.53
N VAL A 313 -15.32 3.89 11.98
CA VAL A 313 -15.98 2.63 12.38
C VAL A 313 -15.74 2.23 13.84
N ARG A 314 -14.65 2.70 14.47
CA ARG A 314 -14.38 2.52 15.91
C ARG A 314 -15.45 3.18 16.80
N LYS A 315 -16.23 4.13 16.28
CA LYS A 315 -17.28 4.80 17.06
C LYS A 315 -18.45 3.83 17.19
N PRO A 316 -18.94 3.51 18.40
CA PRO A 316 -19.96 2.45 18.56
C PRO A 316 -21.28 2.66 17.83
N HIS A 317 -21.57 3.89 17.39
CA HIS A 317 -22.78 4.24 16.63
C HIS A 317 -22.59 4.22 15.11
N VAL A 318 -21.39 3.89 14.61
CA VAL A 318 -21.02 3.85 13.20
C VAL A 318 -20.56 2.45 12.87
N GLY A 319 -21.09 1.85 11.79
CA GLY A 319 -20.65 0.53 11.33
C GLY A 319 -21.80 -0.34 10.84
N ALA A 320 -21.55 -1.65 10.72
CA ALA A 320 -22.52 -2.59 10.16
C ALA A 320 -23.53 -3.12 11.20
N SER A 321 -23.26 -2.97 12.50
CA SER A 321 -24.07 -3.57 13.56
C SER A 321 -24.20 -2.64 14.78
N ALA A 322 -25.45 -2.31 15.11
CA ALA A 322 -25.80 -1.62 16.36
C ALA A 322 -25.82 -2.56 17.58
N ASP A 323 -25.87 -3.88 17.36
CA ASP A 323 -25.97 -4.89 18.42
C ASP A 323 -24.60 -5.39 18.91
N GLU A 324 -23.61 -5.33 18.02
CA GLU A 324 -22.23 -5.75 18.24
C GLU A 324 -21.32 -4.69 17.58
N PRO A 325 -21.21 -3.50 18.21
CA PRO A 325 -20.47 -2.40 17.61
C PRO A 325 -18.97 -2.70 17.53
N SER A 326 -18.34 -2.33 16.41
CA SER A 326 -16.89 -2.33 16.31
C SER A 326 -16.32 -1.21 17.18
N ILE A 327 -15.27 -1.55 17.94
CA ILE A 327 -14.54 -0.61 18.80
C ILE A 327 -13.07 -0.47 18.41
N SER A 328 -12.72 -1.03 17.24
CA SER A 328 -11.39 -0.96 16.63
C SER A 328 -11.44 -0.14 15.35
N HIS A 329 -10.31 0.42 14.96
CA HIS A 329 -10.15 0.99 13.62
C HIS A 329 -10.04 -0.15 12.61
N GLU A 330 -10.44 0.09 11.37
CA GLU A 330 -10.32 -0.89 10.28
C GLU A 330 -9.24 -0.48 9.27
N ARG A 331 -8.64 -1.50 8.66
CA ARG A 331 -7.63 -1.32 7.62
C ARG A 331 -8.24 -0.76 6.33
N GLY A 332 -9.28 -1.42 5.83
CA GLY A 332 -9.98 -1.04 4.60
C GLY A 332 -10.97 0.11 4.78
N ASN A 333 -11.64 0.49 3.70
CA ASN A 333 -12.77 1.42 3.72
C ASN A 333 -14.09 0.68 4.02
N SER A 334 -15.22 1.41 4.04
CA SER A 334 -16.51 0.82 4.46
C SER A 334 -17.04 -0.30 3.55
N THR A 335 -16.46 -0.46 2.35
CA THR A 335 -16.84 -1.51 1.39
C THR A 335 -16.05 -2.81 1.59
N GLY A 336 -15.10 -2.81 2.53
CA GLY A 336 -14.21 -3.94 2.82
C GLY A 336 -12.99 -4.02 1.90
N LEU A 337 -12.75 -3.01 1.06
CA LEU A 337 -11.57 -2.97 0.19
C LEU A 337 -10.36 -2.43 0.94
N ASP A 338 -9.21 -3.07 0.77
CA ASP A 338 -7.90 -2.55 1.19
C ASP A 338 -7.60 -1.29 0.36
N THR A 339 -7.49 -0.15 1.06
CA THR A 339 -7.29 1.18 0.46
C THR A 339 -5.93 1.33 -0.19
N ASN A 340 -4.94 0.48 0.10
CA ASN A 340 -3.63 0.43 -0.55
C ASN A 340 -3.53 -0.65 -1.64
N ARG A 341 -4.66 -1.00 -2.29
CA ARG A 341 -4.71 -1.91 -3.46
C ARG A 341 -5.51 -1.35 -4.64
N GLN A 342 -5.98 -0.09 -4.54
CA GLN A 342 -6.96 0.48 -5.47
C GLN A 342 -6.40 1.56 -6.39
N TYR A 343 -5.08 1.76 -6.47
CA TYR A 343 -4.47 2.82 -7.29
C TYR A 343 -4.17 2.35 -8.72
N PRO A 344 -4.17 3.27 -9.71
CA PRO A 344 -3.97 2.94 -11.12
C PRO A 344 -2.47 2.77 -11.45
N THR A 345 -1.87 1.70 -10.94
CA THR A 345 -0.46 1.36 -11.19
C THR A 345 -0.25 0.82 -12.61
N ILE A 346 0.88 1.16 -13.25
CA ILE A 346 1.32 0.52 -14.50
C ILE A 346 1.68 -0.96 -14.26
N GLY A 347 1.70 -1.72 -15.36
CA GLY A 347 2.01 -3.15 -15.32
C GLY A 347 0.81 -4.01 -14.94
N TRP A 348 1.06 -5.16 -14.29
CA TRP A 348 0.04 -6.14 -13.95
C TRP A 348 -1.02 -5.58 -12.97
N VAL A 349 -2.29 -5.82 -13.27
CA VAL A 349 -3.43 -5.51 -12.39
C VAL A 349 -4.23 -6.77 -12.11
N ASP A 350 -4.50 -7.04 -10.83
CA ASP A 350 -5.42 -8.11 -10.43
C ASP A 350 -6.85 -7.78 -10.92
N PRO A 351 -7.50 -8.68 -11.69
CA PRO A 351 -8.89 -8.51 -12.12
C PRO A 351 -9.91 -8.25 -11.02
N ALA A 352 -9.62 -8.56 -9.76
CA ALA A 352 -10.53 -8.31 -8.63
C ALA A 352 -10.40 -6.88 -8.05
N PHE A 353 -9.25 -6.22 -8.22
CA PHE A 353 -9.04 -4.88 -7.68
C PHE A 353 -9.87 -3.81 -8.38
N TRP A 354 -10.05 -2.67 -7.72
CA TRP A 354 -10.83 -1.52 -8.18
C TRP A 354 -9.91 -0.33 -8.48
N PRO A 355 -9.09 -0.37 -9.56
CA PRO A 355 -8.17 0.70 -9.86
C PRO A 355 -8.91 2.03 -10.08
N ALA A 356 -8.61 3.01 -9.23
CA ALA A 356 -9.27 4.29 -9.10
C ALA A 356 -8.61 5.34 -9.99
N GLU A 357 -8.74 5.17 -11.31
CA GLU A 357 -8.32 6.16 -12.29
C GLU A 357 -9.46 7.15 -12.56
N PRO A 358 -9.32 8.45 -12.22
CA PRO A 358 -10.33 9.46 -12.55
C PRO A 358 -10.48 9.60 -14.07
N ALA A 359 -11.67 9.29 -14.60
CA ALA A 359 -11.96 9.45 -16.02
C ALA A 359 -13.38 10.00 -16.29
N ASP A 360 -13.49 10.87 -17.30
CA ASP A 360 -14.75 11.51 -17.70
C ASP A 360 -15.83 10.51 -18.20
N ASP A 361 -15.41 9.32 -18.62
CA ASP A 361 -16.24 8.30 -19.25
C ASP A 361 -16.26 6.96 -18.50
N LEU A 362 -15.97 6.98 -17.19
CA LEU A 362 -16.16 5.82 -16.32
C LEU A 362 -17.57 5.22 -16.51
N PRO A 363 -17.69 3.89 -16.62
CA PRO A 363 -18.98 3.26 -16.69
C PRO A 363 -19.69 3.43 -15.33
N GLY A 364 -20.99 3.78 -15.36
CA GLY A 364 -21.76 3.93 -14.12
C GLY A 364 -21.92 2.64 -13.30
N THR A 365 -21.50 1.49 -13.83
CA THR A 365 -21.32 0.21 -13.13
C THR A 365 -20.08 -0.47 -13.72
N ARG A 366 -19.20 -1.03 -12.89
CA ARG A 366 -18.04 -1.77 -13.37
C ARG A 366 -18.49 -3.03 -14.14
N PRO A 367 -17.83 -3.41 -15.25
CA PRO A 367 -18.16 -4.65 -15.95
C PRO A 367 -18.15 -5.87 -15.02
N GLY A 368 -19.24 -6.64 -15.02
CA GLY A 368 -19.41 -7.79 -14.12
C GLY A 368 -20.09 -7.48 -12.77
N TYR A 369 -20.33 -6.20 -12.46
CA TYR A 369 -20.86 -5.72 -11.19
C TYR A 369 -22.17 -4.94 -11.32
N ASP A 370 -22.87 -4.80 -10.19
CA ASP A 370 -24.06 -3.96 -10.05
C ASP A 370 -23.74 -2.57 -9.44
N VAL A 371 -22.46 -2.29 -9.12
CA VAL A 371 -21.95 -1.06 -8.50
C VAL A 371 -20.81 -0.46 -9.35
N GLY A 372 -20.55 0.84 -9.21
CA GLY A 372 -19.51 1.59 -9.90
C GLY A 372 -18.28 1.92 -9.04
N TYR A 373 -17.26 2.49 -9.66
CA TYR A 373 -16.06 2.95 -8.95
C TYR A 373 -16.35 4.04 -7.92
N GLU A 374 -17.26 4.98 -8.24
CA GLU A 374 -17.70 6.03 -7.31
C GLU A 374 -18.43 5.48 -6.06
N ASP A 375 -18.93 4.24 -6.12
CA ASP A 375 -19.58 3.59 -4.97
C ASP A 375 -18.57 2.82 -4.10
N MET A 376 -17.49 2.30 -4.70
CA MET A 376 -16.56 1.36 -4.05
C MET A 376 -15.27 2.03 -3.56
N VAL A 377 -14.73 2.96 -4.35
CA VAL A 377 -13.43 3.61 -4.12
C VAL A 377 -13.46 5.14 -4.36
N PRO A 378 -14.50 5.89 -3.91
CA PRO A 378 -14.54 7.34 -4.07
C PRO A 378 -13.38 8.05 -3.34
N ASP A 379 -12.83 7.42 -2.31
CA ASP A 379 -11.68 7.87 -1.55
C ASP A 379 -10.39 7.90 -2.37
N SER A 380 -10.08 6.78 -3.03
CA SER A 380 -8.90 6.62 -3.87
C SER A 380 -9.03 7.49 -5.13
N LEU A 381 -10.24 7.60 -5.71
CA LEU A 381 -10.50 8.49 -6.85
C LEU A 381 -10.21 9.96 -6.50
N ALA A 382 -10.73 10.44 -5.37
CA ALA A 382 -10.50 11.81 -4.91
C ALA A 382 -9.02 12.06 -4.63
N THR A 383 -8.32 11.07 -4.04
CA THR A 383 -6.90 11.15 -3.73
C THR A 383 -6.05 11.26 -5.00
N VAL A 384 -6.28 10.41 -6.00
CA VAL A 384 -5.57 10.46 -7.29
C VAL A 384 -5.85 11.78 -8.01
N GLU A 385 -7.10 12.22 -8.07
CA GLU A 385 -7.46 13.50 -8.72
C GLU A 385 -6.79 14.69 -8.04
N HIS A 386 -6.78 14.73 -6.70
CA HIS A 386 -6.19 15.82 -5.95
C HIS A 386 -4.67 15.85 -6.04
N LEU A 387 -4.00 14.71 -5.82
CA LEU A 387 -2.54 14.66 -5.83
C LEU A 387 -1.94 14.96 -7.21
N ARG A 388 -2.61 14.57 -8.31
CA ARG A 388 -2.23 14.98 -9.67
C ARG A 388 -2.31 16.49 -9.93
N SER A 389 -2.93 17.26 -9.04
CA SER A 389 -2.96 18.72 -9.17
C SER A 389 -1.67 19.39 -8.69
N TYR A 390 -0.80 18.65 -7.98
CA TYR A 390 0.52 19.13 -7.57
C TYR A 390 1.55 18.94 -8.69
N GLU A 391 2.48 19.88 -8.77
CA GLU A 391 3.70 19.83 -9.59
C GLU A 391 4.90 19.74 -8.63
N ASN A 392 6.03 19.16 -9.05
CA ASN A 392 7.27 19.06 -8.27
C ASN A 392 7.10 18.27 -6.93
N VAL A 393 6.51 17.08 -7.01
CA VAL A 393 6.42 16.17 -5.86
C VAL A 393 7.71 15.35 -5.78
N GLU A 394 8.67 15.79 -4.97
CA GLU A 394 9.96 15.11 -4.83
C GLU A 394 9.83 13.80 -4.02
N TYR A 395 9.14 13.86 -2.87
CA TYR A 395 8.90 12.69 -2.03
C TYR A 395 7.41 12.49 -1.78
N LEU A 396 6.97 11.23 -1.85
CA LEU A 396 5.70 10.82 -1.29
C LEU A 396 5.90 9.61 -0.37
N CYS A 397 5.59 9.80 0.91
CA CYS A 397 5.71 8.78 1.94
C CYS A 397 4.33 8.37 2.44
N ASP A 398 4.11 7.07 2.56
CA ASP A 398 2.87 6.52 3.10
C ASP A 398 3.18 5.79 4.39
N TYR A 399 2.69 6.31 5.51
CA TYR A 399 3.08 5.85 6.85
C TYR A 399 2.13 4.76 7.34
N HIS A 400 2.67 3.54 7.50
CA HIS A 400 1.96 2.32 7.92
C HIS A 400 2.39 1.90 9.33
N MET A 401 1.91 0.74 9.79
CA MET A 401 2.37 0.09 11.02
C MET A 401 2.19 -1.43 10.90
N MET A 402 3.08 -2.20 11.52
CA MET A 402 3.11 -3.67 11.38
C MET A 402 3.11 -4.46 12.70
N GLY A 403 2.64 -3.84 13.78
CA GLY A 403 2.48 -4.52 15.07
C GLY A 403 3.82 -4.74 15.76
N TRP A 404 4.49 -5.86 15.46
CA TRP A 404 5.78 -6.27 16.01
C TRP A 404 6.73 -6.68 14.90
N ALA A 405 7.98 -6.22 14.94
CA ALA A 405 8.99 -6.56 13.93
C ALA A 405 10.40 -6.64 14.52
N ASP A 406 11.33 -7.24 13.76
CA ASP A 406 12.75 -7.31 14.12
C ASP A 406 13.42 -5.93 14.08
N SER A 407 12.92 -5.00 13.27
CA SER A 407 13.35 -3.59 13.27
C SER A 407 12.21 -2.72 13.79
N MET A 408 12.53 -1.67 14.55
CA MET A 408 11.50 -0.72 15.01
C MET A 408 10.77 -0.05 13.84
N VAL A 409 11.51 0.34 12.79
CA VAL A 409 10.97 0.83 11.52
C VAL A 409 11.55 0.04 10.35
N LEU A 410 10.72 -0.48 9.46
CA LEU A 410 11.10 -1.04 8.17
C LEU A 410 10.65 -0.09 7.06
N ASN A 411 11.59 0.53 6.34
CA ASN A 411 11.22 1.35 5.20
C ASN A 411 11.15 0.49 3.94
N LEU A 412 9.93 0.36 3.41
CA LEU A 412 9.64 -0.35 2.16
C LEU A 412 9.86 0.57 0.96
N GLU A 413 10.82 0.23 0.12
CA GLU A 413 11.01 0.83 -1.19
C GLU A 413 9.89 0.33 -2.11
N SER A 414 9.06 1.24 -2.62
CA SER A 414 7.88 0.87 -3.40
C SER A 414 8.23 0.11 -4.68
N ASN A 415 7.22 -0.48 -5.32
CA ASN A 415 7.39 -1.14 -6.62
C ASN A 415 7.68 -0.20 -7.79
N ALA A 416 7.73 1.12 -7.56
CA ALA A 416 8.09 2.13 -8.57
C ALA A 416 9.49 1.93 -9.16
N THR A 417 9.61 2.32 -10.44
CA THR A 417 10.85 2.43 -11.19
C THR A 417 11.52 3.77 -10.92
N TYR A 418 12.84 3.75 -10.73
CA TYR A 418 13.62 4.98 -10.59
C TYR A 418 14.82 4.95 -11.53
N GLU A 419 15.17 6.13 -12.03
CA GLU A 419 16.47 6.37 -12.64
C GLU A 419 17.60 6.33 -11.59
N HIS A 420 18.82 6.61 -12.03
CA HIS A 420 20.01 6.55 -11.20
C HIS A 420 19.93 7.48 -9.98
N ASP A 421 19.57 8.75 -10.17
CA ASP A 421 19.44 9.73 -9.10
C ASP A 421 18.35 9.36 -8.10
N GLY A 422 17.16 8.94 -8.57
CA GLY A 422 16.06 8.50 -7.72
C GLY A 422 16.43 7.28 -6.86
N THR A 423 17.14 6.32 -7.43
CA THR A 423 17.68 5.15 -6.70
C THR A 423 18.63 5.57 -5.58
N HIS A 424 19.45 6.60 -5.79
CA HIS A 424 20.38 7.11 -4.79
C HIS A 424 19.72 8.09 -3.79
N ASN A 425 18.70 8.84 -4.20
CA ASN A 425 17.85 9.63 -3.28
C ASN A 425 17.21 8.71 -2.25
N LEU A 426 16.68 7.56 -2.71
CA LEU A 426 16.06 6.53 -1.89
C LEU A 426 17.03 5.93 -0.85
N ASP A 427 18.24 5.54 -1.23
CA ASP A 427 19.23 5.01 -0.26
C ASP A 427 19.70 6.09 0.72
N GLU A 428 19.96 7.31 0.24
CA GLU A 428 20.46 8.40 1.08
C GLU A 428 19.46 8.80 2.17
N VAL A 429 18.18 8.98 1.83
CA VAL A 429 17.17 9.36 2.84
C VAL A 429 17.00 8.26 3.89
N ASN A 430 17.02 6.99 3.49
CA ASN A 430 16.96 5.87 4.42
C ASN A 430 18.16 5.84 5.38
N ARG A 431 19.37 6.12 4.88
CA ARG A 431 20.57 6.22 5.72
C ARG A 431 20.49 7.37 6.70
N GLN A 432 19.99 8.52 6.27
CA GLN A 432 19.79 9.68 7.16
C GLN A 432 18.76 9.38 8.25
N ILE A 433 17.65 8.71 7.92
CA ILE A 433 16.63 8.29 8.90
C ILE A 433 17.25 7.32 9.92
N ASN A 434 18.00 6.33 9.45
CA ASN A 434 18.71 5.41 10.33
C ASN A 434 19.67 6.15 11.27
N ASP A 435 20.54 7.00 10.72
CA ASP A 435 21.51 7.78 11.50
C ASP A 435 20.80 8.70 12.51
N ALA A 436 19.69 9.34 12.13
CA ALA A 436 18.86 10.17 13.01
C ALA A 436 18.30 9.38 14.20
N MET A 437 17.77 8.19 13.98
CA MET A 437 17.24 7.33 15.04
C MET A 437 18.38 6.86 15.97
N TYR A 438 19.52 6.46 15.42
CA TYR A 438 20.69 6.07 16.22
C TYR A 438 21.33 7.25 16.96
N ASP A 439 21.30 8.46 16.43
CA ASP A 439 21.79 9.65 17.13
C ASP A 439 20.86 10.05 18.29
N TYR A 440 19.55 9.83 18.14
CA TYR A 440 18.57 10.12 19.19
C TYR A 440 18.63 9.07 20.33
N TRP A 441 18.51 7.77 20.00
CA TRP A 441 18.41 6.70 20.99
C TRP A 441 19.75 6.04 21.33
N GLY A 442 20.72 6.04 20.42
CA GLY A 442 21.97 5.28 20.55
C GLY A 442 21.87 3.78 20.28
N GLY A 443 20.64 3.25 20.18
CA GLY A 443 20.33 1.85 19.88
C GLY A 443 18.99 1.40 20.52
N PRO A 444 18.49 0.20 20.15
CA PRO A 444 17.20 -0.32 20.65
C PRO A 444 17.10 -0.44 22.17
N GLU A 445 18.22 -0.59 22.89
CA GLU A 445 18.20 -0.73 24.34
C GLU A 445 17.71 0.54 25.07
N ALA A 446 17.66 1.69 24.39
CA ALA A 446 17.15 2.92 24.98
C ALA A 446 15.63 2.92 25.17
N ILE A 447 14.89 2.12 24.38
CA ILE A 447 13.42 2.01 24.43
C ILE A 447 12.96 0.69 25.04
N ALA A 448 13.89 -0.22 25.36
CA ALA A 448 13.59 -1.59 25.79
C ALA A 448 12.63 -1.72 26.98
N GLU A 449 12.65 -0.80 27.93
CA GLU A 449 11.73 -0.86 29.09
C GLU A 449 10.26 -0.74 28.65
N ASP A 450 9.97 0.19 27.75
CA ASP A 450 8.62 0.44 27.23
C ASP A 450 8.20 -0.63 26.22
N THR A 451 9.11 -1.12 25.37
CA THR A 451 8.77 -2.16 24.40
C THR A 451 8.50 -3.51 25.08
N ILE A 452 9.27 -3.85 26.12
CA ILE A 452 9.00 -5.05 26.94
C ILE A 452 7.65 -4.93 27.64
N ARG A 453 7.35 -3.75 28.18
CA ARG A 453 6.05 -3.48 28.82
C ARG A 453 4.91 -3.62 27.81
N ALA A 454 5.03 -3.03 26.62
CA ALA A 454 4.06 -3.18 25.54
C ALA A 454 3.83 -4.66 25.19
N GLY A 455 4.91 -5.44 25.01
CA GLY A 455 4.80 -6.87 24.70
C GLY A 455 4.01 -7.65 25.76
N GLN A 456 4.26 -7.37 27.03
CA GLN A 456 3.55 -8.00 28.16
C GLN A 456 2.08 -7.58 28.23
N ASP A 457 1.80 -6.30 27.98
CA ASP A 457 0.48 -5.72 28.15
C ASP A 457 -0.49 -6.07 27.02
N THR A 458 0.01 -6.32 25.81
CA THR A 458 -0.83 -6.43 24.61
C THR A 458 -0.69 -7.76 23.86
N ALA A 459 0.41 -8.50 24.03
CA ALA A 459 0.67 -9.70 23.23
C ALA A 459 1.19 -10.92 24.02
N ASP A 460 1.27 -10.87 25.36
CA ASP A 460 1.88 -11.92 26.20
C ASP A 460 3.35 -12.23 25.82
N ILE A 461 4.08 -11.21 25.34
CA ILE A 461 5.50 -11.29 24.93
C ILE A 461 6.38 -10.73 26.05
N ASP A 462 7.07 -11.61 26.77
CA ASP A 462 7.78 -11.26 28.02
C ASP A 462 9.03 -10.37 27.84
N ASP A 463 9.68 -10.36 26.66
CA ASP A 463 11.03 -9.79 26.46
C ASP A 463 11.21 -9.09 25.07
N TYR A 464 10.15 -8.50 24.49
CA TYR A 464 10.25 -7.86 23.16
C TYR A 464 11.12 -6.60 23.17
N VAL A 465 12.17 -6.61 22.35
CA VAL A 465 13.00 -5.46 21.99
C VAL A 465 13.41 -5.66 20.53
N PRO A 466 13.21 -4.69 19.63
CA PRO A 466 13.65 -4.84 18.24
C PRO A 466 15.17 -4.99 18.16
N GLU A 467 15.65 -5.75 17.18
CA GLU A 467 17.08 -5.99 16.93
C GLU A 467 17.79 -4.73 16.43
N THR A 468 17.10 -3.91 15.64
CA THR A 468 17.59 -2.64 15.09
C THR A 468 16.53 -1.54 15.21
N LEU A 469 16.96 -0.28 15.11
CA LEU A 469 16.01 0.85 15.07
C LEU A 469 15.39 1.02 13.67
N GLN A 470 16.16 0.75 12.63
CA GLN A 470 15.69 0.84 11.25
C GLN A 470 16.41 -0.19 10.37
N ASP A 471 15.68 -0.72 9.39
CA ASP A 471 16.22 -1.37 8.19
C ASP A 471 15.33 -1.01 6.98
N TYR A 472 15.80 -1.30 5.77
CA TYR A 472 15.11 -0.90 4.54
C TYR A 472 15.47 -1.77 3.34
N GLY A 473 14.55 -1.92 2.40
CA GLY A 473 14.74 -2.67 1.15
C GLY A 473 13.47 -2.63 0.32
N SER A 474 13.39 -3.41 -0.75
CA SER A 474 12.13 -3.53 -1.48
C SER A 474 11.00 -4.10 -0.60
N ILE A 475 9.76 -4.01 -1.10
CA ILE A 475 8.61 -4.64 -0.43
C ILE A 475 8.88 -6.12 -0.19
N TYR A 476 9.44 -6.82 -1.18
CA TYR A 476 9.85 -8.21 -1.04
C TYR A 476 10.95 -8.40 0.01
N ASP A 477 12.00 -7.58 -0.03
CA ASP A 477 13.14 -7.71 0.90
C ASP A 477 12.70 -7.62 2.37
N SER A 478 11.64 -6.86 2.64
CA SER A 478 11.17 -6.56 4.00
C SER A 478 9.98 -7.41 4.44
N LEU A 479 9.06 -7.73 3.53
CA LEU A 479 7.81 -8.44 3.85
C LEU A 479 7.71 -9.84 3.22
N GLY A 480 8.58 -10.19 2.26
CA GLY A 480 8.60 -11.49 1.60
C GLY A 480 7.61 -11.68 0.45
N TYR A 481 6.91 -10.62 0.02
CA TYR A 481 5.97 -10.65 -1.12
C TYR A 481 5.93 -9.30 -1.85
N ASN A 482 5.29 -9.25 -3.02
CA ASN A 482 5.07 -8.04 -3.80
C ASN A 482 3.59 -7.65 -3.89
N ILE A 483 3.32 -6.40 -4.27
CA ILE A 483 1.95 -5.85 -4.43
C ILE A 483 1.75 -5.14 -5.76
N THR A 484 0.51 -5.06 -6.21
CA THR A 484 0.04 -4.13 -7.25
C THR A 484 -1.11 -3.27 -6.73
N GLY A 485 -1.42 -2.17 -7.41
CA GLY A 485 -2.49 -1.24 -7.00
C GLY A 485 -2.16 -0.41 -5.76
N GLY A 486 -0.92 -0.42 -5.27
CA GLY A 486 -0.51 0.40 -4.12
C GLY A 486 -0.34 1.88 -4.47
N LEU A 487 -0.62 2.77 -3.51
CA LEU A 487 -0.52 4.22 -3.69
C LEU A 487 0.87 4.62 -4.16
N LEU A 488 1.89 4.12 -3.47
CA LEU A 488 3.29 4.46 -3.76
C LEU A 488 3.75 3.97 -5.13
N GLY A 489 3.31 2.77 -5.54
CA GLY A 489 3.59 2.24 -6.87
C GLY A 489 2.98 3.10 -7.98
N TRP A 490 1.89 3.81 -7.71
CA TRP A 490 1.29 4.77 -8.64
C TRP A 490 2.00 6.12 -8.60
N ALA A 491 2.27 6.64 -7.40
CA ALA A 491 2.89 7.95 -7.22
C ALA A 491 4.32 8.02 -7.79
N GLY A 492 5.07 6.92 -7.77
CA GLY A 492 6.40 6.86 -8.38
C GLY A 492 6.44 6.70 -9.91
N ILE A 493 5.29 6.51 -10.57
CA ILE A 493 5.21 6.52 -12.04
C ILE A 493 5.46 7.94 -12.54
N GLU A 494 6.11 8.09 -13.70
CA GLU A 494 6.32 9.40 -14.32
C GLU A 494 5.00 10.18 -14.55
N GLU A 495 5.07 11.51 -14.47
CA GLU A 495 3.92 12.39 -14.72
C GLU A 495 3.32 12.18 -16.14
N GLU A 496 4.16 11.93 -17.15
CA GLU A 496 3.70 11.70 -18.54
C GLU A 496 2.87 10.41 -18.69
N GLN A 497 3.06 9.45 -17.77
CA GLN A 497 2.32 8.19 -17.68
C GLN A 497 1.18 8.26 -16.65
N GLY A 498 0.98 9.41 -15.98
CA GLY A 498 -0.13 9.67 -15.08
C GLY A 498 0.16 9.43 -13.59
N GLY A 499 1.42 9.21 -13.20
CA GLY A 499 1.85 9.25 -11.80
C GLY A 499 2.28 10.66 -11.36
N LEU A 500 3.17 10.74 -10.37
CA LEU A 500 3.71 12.01 -9.83
C LEU A 500 5.23 12.15 -10.02
N GLY A 501 5.93 11.12 -10.49
CA GLY A 501 7.40 11.07 -10.59
C GLY A 501 8.11 11.11 -9.24
N ALA A 502 7.41 10.80 -8.14
CA ALA A 502 7.92 10.99 -6.79
C ALA A 502 8.84 9.84 -6.36
N ILE A 503 9.82 10.13 -5.50
CA ILE A 503 10.51 9.11 -4.73
C ILE A 503 9.59 8.63 -3.61
N THR A 504 9.28 7.33 -3.61
CA THR A 504 8.25 6.75 -2.75
C THR A 504 8.74 5.68 -1.80
N VAL A 505 8.35 5.82 -0.54
CA VAL A 505 8.73 4.95 0.60
C VAL A 505 7.53 4.72 1.50
N ALA A 506 7.35 3.48 1.97
CA ALA A 506 6.39 3.16 3.02
C ALA A 506 7.13 2.78 4.31
N PRO A 507 7.24 3.69 5.29
CA PRO A 507 7.68 3.33 6.63
C PRO A 507 6.66 2.44 7.33
N GLU A 508 7.10 1.28 7.80
CA GLU A 508 6.35 0.32 8.62
C GLU A 508 6.91 0.31 10.04
N LEU A 509 6.12 0.72 11.03
CA LEU A 509 6.55 0.76 12.42
C LEU A 509 5.99 -0.42 13.22
N GLY A 510 6.87 -1.21 13.84
CA GLY A 510 6.51 -2.33 14.72
C GLY A 510 6.98 -2.10 16.17
N LEU A 511 6.04 -1.85 17.09
CA LEU A 511 6.32 -1.70 18.54
C LEU A 511 5.16 -2.08 19.49
N ARG A 512 3.93 -2.31 19.00
CA ARG A 512 2.73 -2.61 19.81
C ARG A 512 1.56 -3.10 18.97
N ASP A 513 0.51 -3.63 19.63
CA ASP A 513 -0.80 -3.91 19.02
C ASP A 513 -1.57 -2.64 18.62
N PHE A 514 -2.74 -2.75 17.95
CA PHE A 514 -3.43 -1.60 17.33
C PHE A 514 -4.61 -1.00 18.11
N THR A 515 -4.89 -1.48 19.32
CA THR A 515 -6.22 -1.31 19.94
C THR A 515 -6.34 -0.07 20.84
N HIS A 516 -5.40 0.12 21.75
CA HIS A 516 -5.52 1.09 22.83
C HIS A 516 -4.39 2.10 22.85
N TRP A 517 -4.73 3.36 23.10
CA TRP A 517 -3.76 4.43 23.33
C TRP A 517 -2.96 4.17 24.61
N ARG A 518 -1.63 4.06 24.47
CA ARG A 518 -0.68 3.76 25.55
C ARG A 518 0.47 4.78 25.52
N PRO A 519 0.36 5.90 26.25
CA PRO A 519 1.29 7.03 26.11
C PRO A 519 2.78 6.65 26.23
N TYR A 520 3.12 5.68 27.09
CA TYR A 520 4.50 5.27 27.34
C TYR A 520 5.20 4.66 26.12
N VAL A 521 4.46 4.00 25.22
CA VAL A 521 5.01 3.45 23.97
C VAL A 521 4.77 4.39 22.80
N GLU A 522 3.61 5.07 22.75
CA GLU A 522 3.26 6.03 21.69
C GLU A 522 4.27 7.16 21.54
N ARG A 523 4.97 7.54 22.63
CA ARG A 523 6.02 8.56 22.58
C ARG A 523 7.18 8.16 21.67
N HIS A 524 7.49 6.86 21.59
CA HIS A 524 8.54 6.35 20.70
C HIS A 524 8.04 6.25 19.26
N LEU A 525 6.76 5.90 19.07
CA LEU A 525 6.13 5.84 17.75
C LEU A 525 6.11 7.22 17.09
N GLU A 526 5.63 8.22 17.83
CA GLU A 526 5.60 9.61 17.41
C GLU A 526 7.00 10.13 17.09
N THR A 527 7.98 9.87 17.97
CA THR A 527 9.36 10.34 17.75
C THR A 527 10.00 9.68 16.52
N ALA A 528 9.77 8.39 16.27
CA ALA A 528 10.33 7.73 15.07
C ALA A 528 9.81 8.36 13.79
N TYR A 529 8.51 8.64 13.71
CA TYR A 529 7.91 9.28 12.54
C TYR A 529 8.20 10.77 12.46
N TYR A 530 8.40 11.46 13.58
CA TYR A 530 8.97 12.81 13.59
C TYR A 530 10.35 12.83 12.92
N LEU A 531 11.26 11.93 13.33
CA LEU A 531 12.61 11.84 12.75
C LEU A 531 12.55 11.47 11.26
N SER A 532 11.70 10.50 10.90
CA SER A 532 11.48 10.11 9.50
C SER A 532 11.00 11.29 8.64
N MET A 533 9.90 11.96 9.04
CA MET A 533 9.34 13.11 8.31
C MET A 533 10.34 14.28 8.23
N ARG A 534 11.19 14.46 9.26
CA ARG A 534 12.26 15.48 9.26
C ARG A 534 13.25 15.20 8.14
N GLU A 535 13.80 13.99 8.05
CA GLU A 535 14.79 13.67 7.01
C GLU A 535 14.21 13.77 5.60
N PHE A 536 12.96 13.37 5.39
CA PHE A 536 12.29 13.58 4.10
C PHE A 536 12.14 15.07 3.77
N ALA A 537 11.77 15.91 4.75
CA ALA A 537 11.69 17.34 4.55
C ALA A 537 13.07 17.97 4.27
N GLU A 538 14.12 17.55 4.97
CA GLU A 538 15.49 18.02 4.74
C GLU A 538 15.99 17.63 3.36
N MET A 539 15.79 16.37 2.95
CA MET A 539 16.16 15.89 1.61
C MET A 539 15.35 16.56 0.50
N CYS A 540 14.06 16.84 0.71
CA CYS A 540 13.24 17.59 -0.23
C CYS A 540 13.74 19.04 -0.44
N ALA A 541 14.33 19.63 0.60
CA ALA A 541 14.89 20.98 0.53
C ALA A 541 16.32 21.04 -0.03
N ALA A 542 17.01 19.89 -0.13
CA ALA A 542 18.41 19.82 -0.49
C ALA A 542 18.63 19.76 -2.01
N ASP A 543 19.73 20.34 -2.48
CA ASP A 543 20.21 20.11 -3.85
C ASP A 543 20.92 18.75 -3.91
N THR A 544 20.48 17.88 -4.80
CA THR A 544 20.93 16.50 -4.86
C THR A 544 21.38 16.08 -6.25
N ASP A 545 22.42 15.25 -6.33
CA ASP A 545 22.98 14.77 -7.60
C ASP A 545 23.57 13.35 -7.44
N ALA A 546 23.64 12.60 -8.53
CA ALA A 546 24.26 11.29 -8.59
C ALA A 546 25.05 11.11 -9.89
N THR A 547 26.16 10.40 -9.84
CA THR A 547 27.01 10.18 -11.03
C THR A 547 27.62 8.79 -11.04
N VAL A 548 27.99 8.34 -12.24
CA VAL A 548 28.68 7.08 -12.49
C VAL A 548 30.07 7.37 -13.04
N ALA A 549 31.10 6.99 -12.30
CA ALA A 549 32.48 7.04 -12.75
C ALA A 549 32.86 5.74 -13.48
N THR A 550 33.47 5.86 -14.66
CA THR A 550 33.84 4.71 -15.52
C THR A 550 35.34 4.57 -15.76
N ASP A 551 36.17 5.50 -15.27
CA ASP A 551 37.60 5.66 -15.63
C ASP A 551 37.83 5.78 -17.16
N GLY A 552 36.83 6.33 -17.86
CA GLY A 552 36.82 6.51 -19.30
C GLY A 552 36.65 5.22 -20.10
N GLN A 553 36.04 4.19 -19.50
CA GLN A 553 35.69 2.93 -20.17
C GLN A 553 34.44 3.11 -21.05
N ASP A 554 34.50 2.61 -22.29
CA ASP A 554 33.37 2.68 -23.22
C ASP A 554 32.51 1.38 -23.13
N VAL A 555 31.19 1.49 -23.08
CA VAL A 555 30.23 0.37 -23.02
C VAL A 555 29.52 0.22 -24.36
N ALA A 556 29.31 -1.02 -24.80
CA ALA A 556 28.30 -1.34 -25.80
C ALA A 556 27.27 -2.30 -25.21
N TYR A 557 26.00 -2.15 -25.59
CA TYR A 557 24.95 -3.13 -25.32
C TYR A 557 24.32 -3.60 -26.63
N VAL A 558 23.83 -4.84 -26.68
CA VAL A 558 23.26 -5.41 -27.91
C VAL A 558 21.74 -5.29 -27.89
N HIS A 559 21.19 -4.55 -28.85
CA HIS A 559 19.75 -4.45 -29.07
C HIS A 559 19.20 -5.66 -29.79
N SER A 560 17.97 -6.01 -29.43
CA SER A 560 17.08 -6.85 -30.22
C SER A 560 15.65 -6.35 -30.22
N ASP A 561 15.00 -6.40 -31.39
CA ASP A 561 13.57 -6.15 -31.54
C ASP A 561 12.72 -7.20 -30.79
N SER A 562 13.30 -8.33 -30.36
CA SER A 562 12.61 -9.37 -29.60
C SER A 562 12.32 -9.00 -28.15
N LEU A 563 13.04 -8.01 -27.61
CA LEU A 563 12.86 -7.53 -26.24
C LEU A 563 11.75 -6.47 -26.13
N THR A 564 11.51 -5.72 -27.20
CA THR A 564 10.51 -4.67 -27.22
C THR A 564 9.08 -5.24 -27.19
N ARG A 565 8.21 -4.64 -26.39
CA ARG A 565 6.78 -4.94 -26.30
C ARG A 565 5.98 -3.67 -26.53
N SER A 566 5.01 -3.69 -27.42
CA SER A 566 4.13 -2.54 -27.63
C SER A 566 2.68 -2.90 -27.36
N SER A 567 1.91 -1.93 -26.87
CA SER A 567 0.44 -2.01 -26.85
C SER A 567 -0.15 -2.28 -28.23
N ALA A 568 0.57 -1.97 -29.32
CA ALA A 568 0.15 -2.26 -30.69
C ALA A 568 0.22 -3.77 -31.07
N ASP A 569 0.91 -4.58 -30.26
CA ASP A 569 1.02 -6.03 -30.46
C ASP A 569 -0.15 -6.82 -29.81
N LEU A 570 -0.95 -6.14 -28.99
CA LEU A 570 -2.07 -6.72 -28.26
C LEU A 570 -3.23 -7.08 -29.19
N SER A 571 -3.94 -8.17 -28.87
CA SER A 571 -4.99 -8.71 -29.76
C SER A 571 -6.23 -7.83 -29.84
N HIS A 572 -6.47 -7.03 -28.80
CA HIS A 572 -7.62 -6.15 -28.67
C HIS A 572 -7.36 -4.71 -29.17
N THR A 573 -6.12 -4.33 -29.49
CA THR A 573 -5.81 -2.99 -30.00
C THR A 573 -5.88 -2.93 -31.55
N PRO A 574 -6.30 -1.81 -32.15
CA PRO A 574 -6.40 -1.70 -33.60
C PRO A 574 -5.02 -1.67 -34.30
N ASP A 575 -4.84 -2.47 -35.35
CA ASP A 575 -3.70 -2.39 -36.28
C ASP A 575 -3.60 -1.00 -36.97
N ASP A 576 -2.94 0.01 -36.38
CA ASP A 576 -2.71 1.31 -37.04
C ASP A 576 -1.36 1.40 -37.79
N HIS A 577 -0.62 0.30 -37.89
CA HIS A 577 0.66 0.22 -38.60
C HIS A 577 0.73 -0.86 -39.71
N GLY A 578 0.08 -0.60 -40.86
CA GLY A 578 0.49 -1.14 -42.17
C GLY A 578 -0.50 -2.04 -42.93
N PRO A 579 -0.39 -2.18 -44.27
CA PRO A 579 -1.47 -2.69 -45.12
C PRO A 579 -1.54 -4.22 -45.09
N GLY A 580 -2.25 -4.78 -44.10
CA GLY A 580 -2.17 -6.20 -43.74
C GLY A 580 -3.47 -6.95 -43.42
N THR A 581 -4.63 -6.59 -43.98
CA THR A 581 -5.84 -7.45 -43.96
C THR A 581 -6.45 -7.85 -42.60
N GLY A 582 -6.31 -7.06 -41.53
CA GLY A 582 -7.22 -7.13 -40.38
C GLY A 582 -8.58 -6.50 -40.73
N LYS A 583 -9.69 -7.18 -40.46
CA LYS A 583 -11.05 -6.63 -40.66
C LYS A 583 -11.59 -6.06 -39.35
N GLY A 584 -10.98 -5.01 -38.83
CA GLY A 584 -11.63 -4.14 -37.83
C GLY A 584 -12.67 -3.27 -38.52
N LYS A 585 -13.96 -3.50 -38.25
CA LYS A 585 -15.03 -2.60 -38.69
C LYS A 585 -15.22 -1.53 -37.61
N HIS A 586 -14.72 -0.33 -37.85
CA HIS A 586 -15.28 0.83 -37.17
C HIS A 586 -16.72 1.08 -37.64
N GLY A 587 -17.65 0.96 -36.70
CA GLY A 587 -18.94 1.62 -36.73
C GLY A 587 -18.97 2.63 -35.61
N SER A 588 -18.85 3.91 -35.94
CA SER A 588 -19.24 5.02 -35.06
C SER A 588 -20.74 4.88 -34.76
N ASP A 589 -21.10 4.37 -33.60
CA ASP A 589 -22.36 4.60 -32.87
C ASP A 589 -22.30 3.74 -31.59
N GLY A 590 -22.42 4.36 -30.42
CA GLY A 590 -22.27 3.76 -29.10
C GLY A 590 -23.22 2.59 -28.79
N SER A 591 -22.77 1.39 -29.13
CA SER A 591 -23.21 0.14 -28.51
C SER A 591 -22.05 -0.84 -28.54
N ALA A 592 -21.59 -1.26 -27.35
CA ALA A 592 -20.72 -2.40 -27.15
C ALA A 592 -21.13 -3.55 -28.08
N SER A 593 -20.30 -3.85 -29.07
CA SER A 593 -20.40 -5.10 -29.82
C SER A 593 -19.51 -6.10 -29.11
N GLY A 594 -20.09 -6.84 -28.16
CA GLY A 594 -19.51 -8.05 -27.57
C GLY A 594 -19.33 -9.16 -28.60
N ASP A 595 -18.35 -8.98 -29.48
CA ASP A 595 -17.84 -9.99 -30.43
C ASP A 595 -16.30 -10.14 -30.28
N GLY A 596 -15.70 -9.52 -29.24
CA GLY A 596 -14.33 -9.74 -28.78
C GLY A 596 -14.29 -10.94 -27.84
N GLY A 597 -13.24 -11.74 -27.92
CA GLY A 597 -13.18 -13.06 -27.28
C GLY A 597 -13.16 -13.05 -25.74
N THR A 598 -13.09 -11.89 -25.09
CA THR A 598 -12.98 -11.75 -23.62
C THR A 598 -14.35 -11.65 -22.95
N SER A 599 -14.50 -12.26 -21.77
CA SER A 599 -15.61 -12.05 -20.85
C SER A 599 -15.17 -12.18 -19.39
N VAL A 600 -15.78 -11.39 -18.51
CA VAL A 600 -15.57 -11.44 -17.06
C VAL A 600 -16.81 -12.00 -16.36
N ARG A 601 -16.59 -12.81 -15.32
CA ARG A 601 -17.62 -13.31 -14.40
C ARG A 601 -17.20 -12.99 -12.98
N CYS A 602 -18.00 -12.19 -12.28
CA CYS A 602 -17.78 -11.87 -10.88
C CYS A 602 -18.92 -12.46 -10.04
N ARG A 603 -18.60 -12.95 -8.85
CA ARG A 603 -19.61 -13.29 -7.84
C ARG A 603 -19.02 -13.25 -6.44
N THR A 604 -19.85 -12.93 -5.46
CA THR A 604 -19.53 -13.06 -4.04
C THR A 604 -20.12 -14.35 -3.50
N ASP A 605 -19.31 -15.11 -2.75
CA ASP A 605 -19.70 -16.33 -2.04
C ASP A 605 -19.42 -16.21 -0.54
N ARG A 606 -20.00 -17.11 0.25
CA ARG A 606 -19.65 -17.33 1.66
C ARG A 606 -19.12 -18.75 1.84
N LEU A 607 -17.86 -18.88 2.20
CA LEU A 607 -17.21 -20.14 2.52
C LEU A 607 -17.55 -20.56 3.94
N GLY A 608 -17.82 -21.84 4.14
CA GLY A 608 -18.03 -22.43 5.45
C GLY A 608 -17.68 -23.91 5.37
N ALA A 609 -18.31 -24.75 6.18
CA ALA A 609 -18.01 -26.18 6.20
C ALA A 609 -18.27 -26.94 4.87
N GLU A 610 -19.01 -26.35 3.92
CA GLU A 610 -19.21 -26.94 2.59
C GLU A 610 -18.34 -26.21 1.56
N PRO A 611 -17.50 -26.95 0.80
CA PRO A 611 -16.68 -26.36 -0.26
C PRO A 611 -17.48 -25.66 -1.35
N LYS A 612 -16.89 -24.65 -1.99
CA LYS A 612 -17.45 -23.95 -3.15
C LYS A 612 -16.72 -24.33 -4.43
N SER A 613 -17.46 -24.47 -5.52
CA SER A 613 -16.88 -24.85 -6.81
C SER A 613 -16.66 -23.62 -7.71
N ILE A 614 -15.52 -23.57 -8.38
CA ILE A 614 -15.20 -22.58 -9.40
C ILE A 614 -15.15 -23.30 -10.76
N ASP A 615 -16.03 -22.91 -11.68
CA ASP A 615 -16.07 -23.47 -13.02
C ASP A 615 -15.04 -22.78 -13.91
N VAL A 616 -13.95 -23.49 -14.22
CA VAL A 616 -12.85 -23.06 -15.09
C VAL A 616 -13.02 -23.69 -16.48
N ALA A 617 -13.22 -22.85 -17.48
CA ALA A 617 -13.33 -23.24 -18.89
C ALA A 617 -11.94 -23.40 -19.55
N GLU A 618 -11.88 -24.09 -20.70
CA GLU A 618 -10.64 -24.26 -21.49
C GLU A 618 -9.99 -22.94 -21.95
N ASN A 619 -10.76 -21.85 -21.97
CA ASN A 619 -10.31 -20.52 -22.34
C ASN A 619 -10.23 -19.55 -21.15
N THR A 620 -10.25 -20.06 -19.91
CA THR A 620 -10.02 -19.23 -18.72
C THR A 620 -8.56 -18.81 -18.69
N GLN A 621 -8.32 -17.50 -18.62
CA GLN A 621 -6.97 -16.95 -18.50
C GLN A 621 -6.57 -16.77 -17.04
N THR A 622 -7.48 -16.25 -16.22
CA THR A 622 -7.19 -16.00 -14.80
C THR A 622 -8.40 -16.30 -13.91
N VAL A 623 -8.12 -16.68 -12.68
CA VAL A 623 -9.07 -16.74 -11.57
C VAL A 623 -8.47 -15.97 -10.40
N SER A 624 -9.17 -14.94 -9.93
CA SER A 624 -8.85 -14.23 -8.69
C SER A 624 -9.88 -14.58 -7.62
N VAL A 625 -9.44 -14.83 -6.40
CA VAL A 625 -10.29 -15.10 -5.23
C VAL A 625 -9.92 -14.14 -4.12
N CYS A 626 -10.61 -13.02 -3.99
CA CYS A 626 -10.37 -12.03 -2.93
C CYS A 626 -11.18 -12.32 -1.67
N PHE A 627 -10.60 -12.08 -0.51
CA PHE A 627 -11.27 -12.21 0.78
C PHE A 627 -11.85 -10.87 1.18
N LEU A 628 -13.15 -10.87 1.52
CA LEU A 628 -13.87 -9.71 2.02
C LEU A 628 -13.91 -9.83 3.55
N VAL A 629 -12.74 -9.70 4.16
CA VAL A 629 -12.49 -9.94 5.60
C VAL A 629 -12.89 -8.71 6.41
N HIS A 630 -13.52 -8.91 7.56
CA HIS A 630 -13.86 -7.88 8.55
C HIS A 630 -13.41 -8.35 9.95
N GLY A 631 -12.09 -8.43 10.20
CA GLY A 631 -11.53 -8.65 11.55
C GLY A 631 -10.84 -10.00 11.79
N ASP A 632 -10.98 -10.53 13.01
CA ASP A 632 -10.28 -11.69 13.62
C ASP A 632 -10.66 -13.07 13.02
N GLU A 633 -10.88 -13.15 11.71
CA GLU A 633 -11.34 -14.37 11.04
C GLU A 633 -10.20 -15.40 10.93
N ASP A 634 -10.10 -16.27 11.93
CA ASP A 634 -9.12 -17.37 11.96
C ASP A 634 -9.55 -18.58 11.11
N GLY A 635 -8.63 -19.06 10.26
CA GLY A 635 -8.78 -20.34 9.58
C GLY A 635 -7.98 -20.46 8.29
N VAL A 636 -8.03 -21.61 7.63
CA VAL A 636 -7.24 -21.84 6.43
C VAL A 636 -8.11 -21.95 5.19
N VAL A 637 -7.87 -21.08 4.21
CA VAL A 637 -8.48 -21.16 2.87
C VAL A 637 -7.60 -22.00 1.97
N ARG A 638 -8.18 -22.99 1.30
CA ARG A 638 -7.48 -23.87 0.36
C ARG A 638 -8.17 -23.90 -0.99
N VAL A 639 -7.39 -23.76 -2.03
CA VAL A 639 -7.83 -23.98 -3.41
C VAL A 639 -7.31 -25.33 -3.89
N PHE A 640 -8.21 -26.13 -4.44
CA PHE A 640 -7.91 -27.43 -5.02
C PHE A 640 -8.21 -27.43 -6.52
N ASP A 641 -7.30 -28.04 -7.26
CA ASP A 641 -7.41 -28.25 -8.70
C ASP A 641 -8.48 -29.32 -9.03
N PRO A 642 -8.78 -29.56 -10.32
CA PRO A 642 -9.76 -30.55 -10.75
C PRO A 642 -9.39 -32.01 -10.42
N ASP A 643 -8.12 -32.30 -10.18
CA ASP A 643 -7.62 -33.63 -9.78
C ASP A 643 -7.64 -33.82 -8.24
N GLY A 644 -7.92 -32.74 -7.50
CA GLY A 644 -8.00 -32.69 -6.04
C GLY A 644 -6.65 -32.47 -5.37
N GLU A 645 -5.64 -31.98 -6.09
CA GLU A 645 -4.38 -31.50 -5.51
C GLU A 645 -4.54 -30.05 -5.05
N SER A 646 -3.86 -29.69 -3.96
CA SER A 646 -3.90 -28.31 -3.46
C SER A 646 -3.03 -27.44 -4.37
N ALA A 647 -3.63 -26.37 -4.89
CA ALA A 647 -3.03 -25.42 -5.80
C ALA A 647 -2.69 -24.09 -5.12
N GLY A 648 -3.25 -23.83 -3.94
CA GLY A 648 -2.95 -22.69 -3.10
C GLY A 648 -3.56 -22.87 -1.72
N GLU A 649 -2.91 -22.30 -0.70
CA GLU A 649 -3.35 -22.31 0.69
C GLU A 649 -3.00 -20.98 1.32
N ILE A 650 -3.94 -20.39 2.07
CA ILE A 650 -3.74 -19.17 2.85
C ILE A 650 -4.24 -19.47 4.25
N ASP A 651 -3.34 -19.36 5.23
CA ASP A 651 -3.67 -19.53 6.64
C ASP A 651 -3.94 -18.15 7.25
N LEU A 652 -5.22 -17.84 7.44
CA LEU A 652 -5.67 -16.59 8.05
C LEU A 652 -5.21 -16.45 9.52
N SER A 653 -4.76 -17.54 10.16
CA SER A 653 -4.25 -17.55 11.54
C SER A 653 -2.73 -17.46 11.65
N GLU A 654 -1.98 -17.63 10.55
CA GLU A 654 -0.57 -17.15 10.48
C GLU A 654 -0.52 -15.61 10.41
N HIS A 655 -1.67 -14.94 10.51
CA HIS A 655 -1.80 -13.48 10.51
C HIS A 655 -2.01 -12.86 11.90
N ASP A 656 -1.65 -13.54 13.01
CA ASP A 656 -1.56 -12.84 14.30
C ASP A 656 -0.55 -13.37 15.36
N ALA A 657 -0.02 -12.38 16.10
CA ALA A 657 0.80 -12.35 17.32
C ALA A 657 2.32 -12.62 17.29
N ASP A 658 2.87 -13.57 16.52
CA ASP A 658 4.33 -13.89 16.55
C ASP A 658 5.09 -13.65 15.23
N ASP A 659 4.37 -13.41 14.13
CA ASP A 659 4.90 -12.91 12.86
C ASP A 659 4.04 -11.71 12.45
N CYS A 660 4.70 -10.60 12.16
CA CYS A 660 4.13 -9.30 11.79
C CYS A 660 2.92 -9.41 10.87
N CYS A 661 1.86 -8.66 11.19
CA CYS A 661 0.76 -8.39 10.28
C CYS A 661 1.34 -7.88 8.96
N MET A 662 1.07 -8.61 7.88
CA MET A 662 1.10 -8.21 6.46
C MET A 662 1.16 -9.40 5.50
N THR A 663 0.97 -10.67 5.90
CA THR A 663 0.96 -11.79 4.95
C THR A 663 -0.38 -12.00 4.24
N ASP A 664 -1.07 -10.94 3.81
CA ASP A 664 -2.14 -11.17 2.85
C ASP A 664 -1.53 -11.16 1.44
N PRO A 665 -1.59 -12.27 0.69
CA PRO A 665 -2.34 -12.18 -0.52
C PRO A 665 -3.80 -12.25 -0.09
N SER A 666 -4.46 -11.08 0.04
CA SER A 666 -5.92 -10.89 0.25
C SER A 666 -6.76 -11.47 -0.88
N SER A 667 -6.08 -12.20 -1.74
CA SER A 667 -6.43 -12.72 -3.00
C SER A 667 -5.59 -13.95 -3.28
N LEU A 668 -6.20 -15.02 -3.77
CA LEU A 668 -5.47 -16.01 -4.56
C LEU A 668 -5.61 -15.63 -6.01
N PHE A 669 -4.50 -15.47 -6.71
CA PHE A 669 -4.48 -15.28 -8.16
C PHE A 669 -3.98 -16.56 -8.82
N LEU A 670 -4.71 -17.08 -9.79
CA LEU A 670 -4.30 -18.25 -10.55
C LEU A 670 -4.16 -17.86 -12.02
N SER A 671 -2.97 -18.07 -12.56
CA SER A 671 -2.69 -17.85 -13.97
C SER A 671 -2.86 -19.12 -14.80
N THR A 672 -3.55 -19.02 -15.93
CA THR A 672 -3.82 -20.13 -16.87
C THR A 672 -4.30 -21.44 -16.21
N PRO A 673 -5.31 -21.41 -15.32
CA PRO A 673 -5.70 -22.58 -14.54
C PRO A 673 -6.23 -23.72 -15.42
N GLU A 674 -5.96 -24.97 -15.01
CA GLU A 674 -6.45 -26.15 -15.74
C GLU A 674 -7.98 -26.17 -15.84
N ALA A 675 -8.50 -26.54 -17.01
CA ALA A 675 -9.94 -26.60 -17.23
C ALA A 675 -10.60 -27.68 -16.36
N GLY A 676 -11.63 -27.31 -15.61
CA GLY A 676 -12.35 -28.22 -14.73
C GLY A 676 -13.11 -27.53 -13.62
N GLU A 677 -13.58 -28.34 -12.66
CA GLU A 677 -14.23 -27.85 -11.45
C GLU A 677 -13.16 -27.73 -10.37
N TRP A 678 -12.75 -26.50 -10.08
CA TRP A 678 -11.86 -26.18 -8.96
C TRP A 678 -12.69 -26.06 -7.68
N THR A 679 -12.07 -26.30 -6.53
CA THR A 679 -12.77 -26.28 -5.23
C THR A 679 -12.08 -25.36 -4.25
N LEU A 680 -12.84 -24.48 -3.61
CA LEU A 680 -12.42 -23.59 -2.54
C LEU A 680 -12.98 -24.12 -1.22
N GLU A 681 -12.09 -24.42 -0.27
CA GLU A 681 -12.42 -24.88 1.07
C GLU A 681 -11.97 -23.85 2.11
N TYR A 682 -12.75 -23.70 3.17
CA TYR A 682 -12.38 -22.89 4.34
C TYR A 682 -12.44 -23.78 5.58
N ASP A 683 -11.30 -23.88 6.27
CA ASP A 683 -11.14 -24.58 7.53
C ASP A 683 -10.92 -23.56 8.66
N GLY A 684 -11.99 -22.86 9.01
CA GLY A 684 -12.04 -21.92 10.13
C GLY A 684 -13.38 -21.94 10.84
N GLU A 685 -13.52 -21.14 11.90
CA GLU A 685 -14.82 -20.95 12.55
C GLU A 685 -15.67 -19.95 11.74
N GLY A 686 -16.98 -20.18 11.67
CA GLY A 686 -17.90 -19.26 11.00
C GLY A 686 -18.03 -19.42 9.48
N GLU A 687 -18.33 -18.31 8.80
CA GLU A 687 -18.42 -18.20 7.35
C GLU A 687 -17.53 -17.04 6.87
N LEU A 688 -16.67 -17.27 5.89
CA LEU A 688 -15.78 -16.26 5.29
C LEU A 688 -16.39 -15.73 3.98
N ALA A 689 -16.54 -14.42 3.83
CA ALA A 689 -16.99 -13.81 2.58
C ALA A 689 -15.84 -13.73 1.57
N VAL A 690 -16.08 -14.16 0.34
CA VAL A 690 -15.07 -14.13 -0.73
C VAL A 690 -15.68 -13.61 -2.01
N GLU A 691 -14.90 -12.84 -2.75
CA GLU A 691 -15.16 -12.47 -4.13
C GLU A 691 -14.37 -13.37 -5.07
N ILE A 692 -15.02 -13.86 -6.12
CA ILE A 692 -14.39 -14.68 -7.15
C ILE A 692 -14.58 -13.99 -8.49
N VAL A 693 -13.47 -13.67 -9.16
CA VAL A 693 -13.42 -13.09 -10.49
C VAL A 693 -12.77 -14.06 -11.45
N VAL A 694 -13.48 -14.39 -12.54
CA VAL A 694 -12.99 -15.29 -13.58
C VAL A 694 -12.95 -14.54 -14.91
N VAL A 695 -11.78 -14.52 -15.55
CA VAL A 695 -11.58 -13.91 -16.87
C VAL A 695 -11.40 -15.02 -17.89
N ASP A 696 -12.36 -15.12 -18.82
CA ASP A 696 -12.31 -16.02 -19.96
C ASP A 696 -11.90 -15.21 -21.21
N SER A 697 -10.96 -15.70 -22.03
CA SER A 697 -10.60 -15.08 -23.32
C SER A 697 -10.27 -16.10 -24.40
N ASP A 698 -10.96 -15.99 -25.55
CA ASP A 698 -10.62 -16.71 -26.79
C ASP A 698 -9.45 -16.06 -27.57
N GLU A 699 -8.94 -14.92 -27.08
CA GLU A 699 -7.83 -14.18 -27.65
C GLU A 699 -6.55 -14.41 -26.84
N ALA A 700 -5.40 -14.00 -27.40
CA ALA A 700 -4.11 -14.13 -26.72
C ALA A 700 -4.06 -13.24 -25.47
N HIS A 701 -4.53 -11.99 -25.58
CA HIS A 701 -4.49 -11.01 -24.50
C HIS A 701 -5.92 -10.64 -24.08
N PRO A 702 -6.27 -10.70 -22.77
CA PRO A 702 -7.58 -10.25 -22.30
C PRO A 702 -7.76 -8.74 -22.54
N ASP A 703 -8.99 -8.33 -22.86
CA ASP A 703 -9.34 -6.91 -23.08
C ASP A 703 -9.69 -6.21 -21.74
N PRO A 704 -8.88 -5.25 -21.26
CA PRO A 704 -9.14 -4.57 -20.00
C PRO A 704 -10.41 -3.71 -20.02
N GLU A 705 -10.89 -3.25 -21.18
CA GLU A 705 -12.14 -2.47 -21.27
C GLU A 705 -13.34 -3.37 -20.94
N VAL A 706 -13.26 -4.66 -21.25
CA VAL A 706 -14.30 -5.66 -20.94
C VAL A 706 -14.24 -6.09 -19.47
N VAL A 707 -13.06 -6.14 -18.87
CA VAL A 707 -12.87 -6.65 -17.49
C VAL A 707 -12.98 -5.54 -16.44
N LEU A 708 -12.29 -4.42 -16.65
CA LEU A 708 -12.17 -3.32 -15.70
C LEU A 708 -12.99 -2.10 -16.14
N GLY A 709 -13.22 -1.93 -17.45
CA GLY A 709 -13.87 -0.74 -17.99
C GLY A 709 -12.91 0.36 -18.42
N TYR A 710 -11.60 0.13 -18.29
CA TYR A 710 -10.54 1.01 -18.78
C TYR A 710 -9.96 0.47 -20.09
N SER A 711 -9.86 1.33 -21.10
CA SER A 711 -9.15 0.97 -22.32
C SER A 711 -7.63 0.92 -22.08
N GLN A 712 -6.95 0.06 -22.83
CA GLN A 712 -5.50 -0.04 -22.80
C GLN A 712 -4.81 1.28 -23.20
N GLN A 713 -4.00 1.83 -22.30
CA GLN A 713 -3.12 2.96 -22.61
C GLN A 713 -1.95 2.52 -23.52
N PRO A 714 -1.51 3.39 -24.45
CA PRO A 714 -0.38 3.08 -25.32
C PRO A 714 0.95 2.98 -24.57
N TYR A 715 1.80 2.04 -24.97
CA TYR A 715 3.19 1.93 -24.49
C TYR A 715 4.09 1.25 -25.53
N GLU A 716 5.40 1.46 -25.37
CA GLU A 716 6.48 0.74 -26.04
C GLU A 716 7.56 0.50 -24.98
N ALA A 717 7.60 -0.71 -24.43
CA ALA A 717 8.48 -1.08 -23.33
C ALA A 717 9.70 -1.85 -23.83
N ASN A 718 10.90 -1.46 -23.41
CA ASN A 718 12.16 -2.10 -23.74
C ASN A 718 13.11 -2.10 -22.53
N PRO A 719 13.51 -3.27 -21.99
CA PRO A 719 14.35 -3.32 -20.80
C PRO A 719 15.77 -2.79 -21.02
N LEU A 720 16.20 -2.58 -22.27
CA LEU A 720 17.48 -1.96 -22.57
C LEU A 720 17.47 -0.42 -22.45
N GLU A 721 16.30 0.20 -22.24
CA GLU A 721 16.19 1.63 -21.95
C GLU A 721 16.95 2.01 -20.67
N PHE A 722 17.15 1.06 -19.74
CA PHE A 722 18.04 1.20 -18.58
C PHE A 722 19.42 1.81 -18.95
N PHE A 723 19.98 1.45 -20.10
CA PHE A 723 21.27 1.99 -20.54
C PHE A 723 21.18 3.41 -21.10
N GLU A 724 20.03 3.78 -21.65
CA GLU A 724 19.73 5.15 -22.09
C GLU A 724 19.49 6.05 -20.87
N ASP A 725 18.79 5.55 -19.84
CA ASP A 725 18.58 6.23 -18.56
C ASP A 725 19.87 6.40 -17.76
N LEU A 726 20.82 5.47 -17.87
CA LEU A 726 22.10 5.55 -17.17
C LEU A 726 23.11 6.50 -17.85
N GLU A 727 23.02 6.70 -19.18
CA GLU A 727 23.97 7.52 -19.95
C GLU A 727 24.17 8.95 -19.41
N PRO A 728 23.11 9.71 -19.04
CA PRO A 728 23.23 11.07 -18.53
C PRO A 728 24.12 11.21 -17.29
N PHE A 729 24.23 10.14 -16.50
CA PHE A 729 24.95 10.15 -15.22
C PHE A 729 26.44 9.81 -15.37
N PHE A 730 26.93 9.46 -16.55
CA PHE A 730 28.34 9.14 -16.78
C PHE A 730 29.23 10.38 -16.67
N GLU A 731 30.20 10.36 -15.74
CA GLU A 731 31.23 11.42 -15.64
C GLU A 731 32.20 11.40 -16.85
N ASP A 732 32.46 10.19 -17.34
CA ASP A 732 33.36 9.88 -18.44
C ASP A 732 32.95 8.59 -19.17
N GLY A 733 33.67 8.20 -20.21
CA GLY A 733 33.30 7.06 -21.04
C GLY A 733 32.16 7.40 -22.01
N SER A 734 31.54 6.36 -22.56
CA SER A 734 30.34 6.46 -23.39
C SER A 734 29.61 5.13 -23.44
N ILE A 735 28.30 5.17 -23.70
CA ILE A 735 27.48 3.98 -23.94
C ILE A 735 26.91 4.02 -25.36
N GLU A 736 26.92 2.89 -26.07
CA GLU A 736 26.36 2.81 -27.43
C GLU A 736 25.61 1.49 -27.64
N GLY A 737 24.34 1.61 -28.03
CA GLY A 737 23.53 0.49 -28.48
C GLY A 737 23.94 -0.03 -29.87
N LEU A 738 24.17 -1.34 -29.98
CA LEU A 738 24.55 -2.02 -31.22
C LEU A 738 23.53 -3.10 -31.59
N SER A 739 23.22 -3.26 -32.87
CA SER A 739 22.45 -4.44 -33.32
C SER A 739 23.35 -5.67 -33.43
N VAL A 740 22.76 -6.86 -33.39
CA VAL A 740 23.42 -8.14 -33.73
C VAL A 740 24.24 -8.02 -35.03
N HIS A 741 23.69 -7.35 -36.05
CA HIS A 741 24.39 -7.12 -37.32
C HIS A 741 25.63 -6.23 -37.16
N HIS A 742 25.55 -5.16 -36.35
CA HIS A 742 26.68 -4.29 -36.06
C HIS A 742 27.82 -5.05 -35.38
N VAL A 743 27.48 -5.93 -34.43
CA VAL A 743 28.46 -6.81 -33.77
C VAL A 743 29.11 -7.75 -34.79
N GLY A 744 28.32 -8.49 -35.57
CA GLY A 744 28.85 -9.47 -36.54
C GLY A 744 29.71 -8.89 -37.67
N VAL A 745 29.53 -7.61 -38.02
CA VAL A 745 30.45 -6.93 -38.96
C VAL A 745 31.72 -6.36 -38.30
N GLY A 746 31.93 -6.66 -37.02
CA GLY A 746 33.14 -6.38 -36.25
C GLY A 746 33.23 -4.96 -35.67
N ARG A 747 32.11 -4.31 -35.34
CA ARG A 747 32.12 -2.94 -34.76
C ARG A 747 32.66 -2.89 -33.33
N LEU A 748 32.75 -4.03 -32.65
CA LEU A 748 33.38 -4.16 -31.33
C LEU A 748 34.90 -3.89 -31.36
N LEU A 749 35.54 -3.90 -32.54
CA LEU A 749 36.97 -3.66 -32.70
C LEU A 749 37.26 -2.40 -33.54
N LYS A 750 38.39 -1.72 -33.29
CA LYS A 750 38.87 -0.55 -34.05
C LYS A 750 39.37 -0.97 -35.43
N GLY A 751 38.45 -1.26 -36.35
CA GLY A 751 38.73 -1.81 -37.67
C GLY A 751 39.57 -3.08 -37.61
N ASN A 752 40.44 -3.31 -38.60
CA ASN A 752 41.27 -4.52 -38.63
C ASN A 752 42.52 -4.44 -37.72
N SER A 753 42.50 -3.63 -36.66
CA SER A 753 43.66 -3.42 -35.80
C SER A 753 43.83 -4.51 -34.73
N GLY A 754 42.78 -5.29 -34.46
CA GLY A 754 42.74 -6.26 -33.35
C GLY A 754 42.76 -5.60 -31.98
N LYS A 755 42.35 -4.33 -31.90
CA LYS A 755 42.18 -3.58 -30.65
C LYS A 755 40.70 -3.33 -30.43
N ARG A 756 40.22 -3.51 -29.20
CA ARG A 756 38.84 -3.24 -28.82
C ARG A 756 38.43 -1.79 -29.09
N HIS A 757 37.17 -1.63 -29.50
CA HIS A 757 36.50 -0.34 -29.66
C HIS A 757 35.98 0.13 -28.32
N TYR A 758 35.18 -0.72 -27.69
CA TYR A 758 34.60 -0.61 -26.35
C TYR A 758 35.46 -1.37 -25.34
N ASP A 759 35.26 -1.13 -24.06
CA ASP A 759 35.87 -1.85 -22.95
C ASP A 759 34.92 -2.90 -22.36
N LYS A 760 33.61 -2.62 -22.36
CA LYS A 760 32.56 -3.53 -21.87
C LYS A 760 31.53 -3.85 -22.97
N LEU A 761 30.99 -5.06 -22.96
CA LEU A 761 29.87 -5.49 -23.82
C LEU A 761 28.77 -6.12 -22.96
N VAL A 762 27.54 -5.64 -23.06
CA VAL A 762 26.37 -6.22 -22.39
C VAL A 762 25.47 -6.94 -23.39
N ILE A 763 25.03 -8.15 -23.06
CA ILE A 763 24.11 -8.96 -23.87
C ILE A 763 23.04 -9.56 -22.96
N ALA A 764 21.78 -9.11 -23.12
CA ALA A 764 20.62 -9.55 -22.34
C ALA A 764 19.79 -10.65 -23.03
N HIS A 765 20.15 -11.04 -24.26
CA HIS A 765 19.34 -11.94 -25.08
C HIS A 765 20.19 -12.94 -25.87
N ASP A 766 19.59 -14.03 -26.33
CA ASP A 766 20.23 -15.06 -27.15
C ASP A 766 20.12 -14.80 -28.67
N ASP A 767 19.49 -13.70 -29.10
CA ASP A 767 19.44 -13.36 -30.53
C ASP A 767 20.83 -13.20 -31.15
N GLY A 768 21.03 -13.88 -32.29
CA GLY A 768 22.31 -13.90 -33.00
C GLY A 768 23.21 -15.08 -32.63
N ILE A 769 22.87 -15.90 -31.63
CA ILE A 769 23.66 -17.07 -31.22
C ILE A 769 23.93 -18.07 -32.36
N ASP A 770 23.01 -18.19 -33.31
CA ASP A 770 23.14 -19.03 -34.51
C ASP A 770 23.99 -18.41 -35.65
N ASP A 771 24.37 -17.13 -35.54
CA ASP A 771 25.19 -16.43 -36.53
C ASP A 771 26.68 -16.54 -36.16
N PRO A 772 27.48 -17.35 -36.89
CA PRO A 772 28.89 -17.51 -36.57
C PRO A 772 29.69 -16.20 -36.72
N ASP A 773 29.26 -15.28 -37.60
CA ASP A 773 29.96 -14.00 -37.73
C ASP A 773 29.74 -13.12 -36.46
N TYR A 774 28.59 -13.27 -35.78
CA TYR A 774 28.28 -12.62 -34.51
C TYR A 774 29.11 -13.23 -33.36
N VAL A 775 29.04 -14.56 -33.20
CA VAL A 775 29.78 -15.27 -32.14
C VAL A 775 31.29 -15.05 -32.28
N ASP A 776 31.85 -15.22 -33.48
CA ASP A 776 33.28 -14.95 -33.76
C ASP A 776 33.67 -13.51 -33.38
N ALA A 777 32.76 -12.53 -33.53
CA ALA A 777 33.03 -11.14 -33.21
C ALA A 777 33.02 -10.88 -31.69
N VAL A 778 32.13 -11.54 -30.94
CA VAL A 778 32.10 -11.50 -29.46
C VAL A 778 33.36 -12.16 -28.91
N GLU A 779 33.72 -13.35 -29.39
CA GLU A 779 34.96 -14.04 -28.99
C GLU A 779 36.19 -13.17 -29.26
N ALA A 780 36.29 -12.57 -30.46
CA ALA A 780 37.41 -11.69 -30.81
C ALA A 780 37.49 -10.42 -29.95
N PHE A 781 36.36 -9.96 -29.41
CA PHE A 781 36.31 -8.85 -28.46
C PHE A 781 36.85 -9.28 -27.09
N VAL A 782 36.39 -10.41 -26.56
CA VAL A 782 36.86 -10.98 -25.28
C VAL A 782 38.36 -11.31 -25.35
N GLU A 783 38.82 -11.95 -26.43
CA GLU A 783 40.25 -12.23 -26.67
C GLU A 783 41.11 -10.96 -26.77
N ALA A 784 40.51 -9.82 -27.13
CA ALA A 784 41.18 -8.52 -27.15
C ALA A 784 41.22 -7.84 -25.77
N GLY A 785 40.71 -8.50 -24.72
CA GLY A 785 40.65 -8.02 -23.35
C GLY A 785 39.50 -7.04 -23.12
N GLY A 786 38.33 -7.29 -23.70
CA GLY A 786 37.09 -6.58 -23.38
C GLY A 786 36.20 -7.46 -22.51
N ASP A 787 35.58 -6.88 -21.49
CA ASP A 787 34.78 -7.63 -20.52
C ASP A 787 33.35 -7.80 -21.03
N LEU A 788 32.75 -8.94 -20.70
CA LEU A 788 31.42 -9.32 -21.13
C LEU A 788 30.50 -9.37 -19.91
N VAL A 789 29.32 -8.77 -20.02
CA VAL A 789 28.22 -8.92 -19.06
C VAL A 789 27.09 -9.64 -19.77
N LEU A 790 26.74 -10.84 -19.28
CA LEU A 790 25.60 -11.59 -19.77
C LEU A 790 24.48 -11.52 -18.75
N THR A 791 23.27 -11.20 -19.22
CA THR A 791 22.06 -11.27 -18.39
C THR A 791 20.92 -12.00 -19.08
N ASP A 792 19.96 -12.48 -18.29
CA ASP A 792 18.72 -13.11 -18.76
C ASP A 792 19.02 -14.26 -19.75
N THR A 793 18.39 -14.31 -20.94
CA THR A 793 18.68 -15.37 -21.92
C THR A 793 20.03 -15.18 -22.63
N GLY A 794 20.68 -14.02 -22.46
CA GLY A 794 22.05 -13.78 -22.92
C GLY A 794 23.07 -14.77 -22.35
N LEU A 795 22.78 -15.40 -21.20
CA LEU A 795 23.59 -16.48 -20.63
C LEU A 795 23.76 -17.68 -21.58
N TYR A 796 22.83 -17.91 -22.52
CA TYR A 796 22.96 -18.99 -23.49
C TYR A 796 24.15 -18.83 -24.44
N LEU A 797 24.75 -17.64 -24.56
CA LEU A 797 26.01 -17.49 -25.29
C LEU A 797 27.13 -18.38 -24.73
N LEU A 798 27.07 -18.77 -23.45
CA LEU A 798 28.04 -19.68 -22.84
C LEU A 798 28.06 -21.07 -23.51
N ASP A 799 27.00 -21.50 -24.20
CA ASP A 799 26.99 -22.76 -24.97
C ASP A 799 27.93 -22.72 -26.19
N VAL A 800 28.10 -21.54 -26.78
CA VAL A 800 28.77 -21.40 -28.08
C VAL A 800 30.12 -20.70 -28.03
N LEU A 801 30.45 -20.02 -26.92
CA LEU A 801 31.69 -19.28 -26.74
C LEU A 801 32.88 -20.23 -26.50
N GLU A 802 33.85 -20.26 -27.42
CA GLU A 802 35.10 -21.02 -27.29
C GLU A 802 36.25 -20.18 -26.66
N VAL A 803 35.94 -19.33 -25.67
CA VAL A 803 36.90 -18.43 -24.99
C VAL A 803 36.95 -18.63 -23.48
N GLY A 804 38.15 -18.52 -22.90
CA GLY A 804 38.33 -18.55 -21.44
C GLY A 804 37.78 -19.80 -20.77
N ASP A 805 37.26 -19.61 -19.56
CA ASP A 805 36.58 -20.63 -18.77
C ASP A 805 35.18 -20.96 -19.33
N ALA A 806 34.56 -20.06 -20.09
CA ALA A 806 33.26 -20.30 -20.73
C ALA A 806 33.28 -21.48 -21.73
N ALA A 807 34.45 -21.77 -22.33
CA ALA A 807 34.62 -22.88 -23.27
C ALA A 807 34.42 -24.29 -22.66
N ASP A 808 34.35 -24.39 -21.33
CA ASP A 808 34.08 -25.65 -20.62
C ASP A 808 32.58 -25.85 -20.30
N LEU A 809 31.71 -24.87 -20.63
CA LEU A 809 30.25 -24.94 -20.46
C LEU A 809 29.54 -25.28 -21.78
N SER A 810 28.30 -25.76 -21.66
CA SER A 810 27.45 -26.15 -22.78
C SER A 810 25.97 -25.95 -22.46
N ALA A 811 25.10 -26.09 -23.46
CA ALA A 811 23.65 -26.01 -23.29
C ALA A 811 23.07 -27.01 -22.27
N ASP A 812 23.75 -28.13 -22.01
CA ASP A 812 23.31 -29.12 -21.01
C ASP A 812 23.53 -28.61 -19.56
N ASP A 813 24.34 -27.56 -19.39
CA ASP A 813 24.69 -26.95 -18.09
C ASP A 813 23.83 -25.72 -17.76
N LEU A 814 22.96 -25.29 -18.69
CA LEU A 814 22.12 -24.10 -18.60
C LEU A 814 20.64 -24.49 -18.56
N ALA A 815 19.85 -23.78 -17.76
CA ALA A 815 18.40 -23.97 -17.72
C ALA A 815 17.67 -22.63 -17.57
N SER A 816 16.65 -22.40 -18.40
CA SER A 816 15.64 -21.36 -18.14
C SER A 816 14.44 -21.96 -17.44
N THR A 817 13.95 -21.25 -16.45
CA THR A 817 12.76 -21.60 -15.66
C THR A 817 12.09 -20.31 -15.17
N THR A 818 11.07 -20.44 -14.35
CA THR A 818 10.42 -19.30 -13.68
C THR A 818 10.57 -19.41 -12.16
N ILE A 819 10.45 -18.27 -11.50
CA ILE A 819 10.48 -18.15 -10.04
C ILE A 819 9.36 -17.20 -9.61
N THR A 820 8.96 -17.27 -8.34
CA THR A 820 7.95 -16.35 -7.79
C THR A 820 8.47 -14.93 -7.65
N ILE A 821 9.72 -14.77 -7.20
CA ILE A 821 10.41 -13.47 -7.09
C ILE A 821 11.85 -13.67 -7.55
N ALA A 822 12.33 -12.83 -8.47
CA ALA A 822 13.70 -12.85 -8.96
C ALA A 822 14.65 -12.32 -7.88
N ASN A 823 15.03 -13.19 -6.95
CA ASN A 823 15.89 -12.89 -5.81
C ASN A 823 17.24 -13.65 -5.89
N LEU A 824 18.25 -13.23 -5.12
CA LEU A 824 19.44 -14.07 -4.90
C LEU A 824 19.43 -14.72 -3.52
N GLU A 825 19.45 -16.05 -3.54
CA GLU A 825 19.74 -16.89 -2.38
C GLU A 825 21.24 -17.20 -2.27
N ASP A 826 21.68 -17.65 -1.08
CA ASP A 826 23.06 -18.08 -0.81
C ASP A 826 24.14 -17.07 -1.29
N ARG A 827 23.91 -15.79 -0.99
CA ARG A 827 24.75 -14.65 -1.42
C ARG A 827 26.15 -14.66 -0.78
N ASN A 828 27.16 -14.39 -1.60
CA ASN A 828 28.56 -14.25 -1.21
C ASN A 828 29.01 -12.78 -1.31
N PHE A 829 28.83 -12.01 -0.23
CA PHE A 829 29.18 -10.58 -0.15
C PHE A 829 30.67 -10.27 -0.32
N ASP A 830 31.56 -11.27 -0.33
CA ASP A 830 32.98 -11.08 -0.67
C ASP A 830 33.21 -10.98 -2.21
N HIS A 831 32.21 -11.33 -3.03
CA HIS A 831 32.28 -11.26 -4.49
C HIS A 831 31.96 -9.83 -4.99
N HIS A 832 32.67 -9.35 -6.02
CA HIS A 832 32.56 -7.96 -6.46
C HIS A 832 31.17 -7.54 -6.93
N LEU A 833 30.40 -8.46 -7.54
CA LEU A 833 29.03 -8.20 -7.96
C LEU A 833 28.13 -7.72 -6.81
N LEU A 834 28.41 -8.12 -5.56
CA LEU A 834 27.62 -7.78 -4.38
C LEU A 834 28.29 -6.71 -3.50
N THR A 835 29.25 -5.97 -4.05
CA THR A 835 29.94 -4.88 -3.31
C THR A 835 28.94 -3.78 -2.96
N ASP A 836 28.99 -3.34 -1.70
CA ASP A 836 28.13 -2.32 -1.09
C ASP A 836 26.62 -2.65 -1.02
N LEU A 837 26.28 -3.94 -1.10
CA LEU A 837 24.92 -4.44 -0.81
C LEU A 837 24.76 -4.88 0.66
N ARG A 838 23.53 -4.78 1.16
CA ARG A 838 23.14 -5.16 2.54
C ARG A 838 22.53 -6.56 2.60
N GLU A 839 22.51 -7.15 3.79
CA GLU A 839 22.00 -8.52 3.98
C GLU A 839 20.50 -8.65 3.66
N ILE A 840 19.69 -7.62 3.92
CA ILE A 840 18.25 -7.62 3.62
C ILE A 840 17.95 -7.62 2.11
N GLN A 841 18.82 -7.01 1.30
CA GLN A 841 18.59 -6.78 -0.14
C GLN A 841 18.74 -8.04 -0.97
N GLN A 842 17.64 -8.59 -1.48
CA GLN A 842 17.57 -9.89 -2.15
C GLN A 842 16.96 -9.80 -3.55
N GLU A 843 15.91 -9.01 -3.73
CA GLU A 843 15.22 -8.84 -5.02
C GLU A 843 16.09 -8.10 -6.03
N ILE A 844 16.15 -8.58 -7.28
CA ILE A 844 16.93 -7.95 -8.36
C ILE A 844 16.07 -6.92 -9.13
N TRP A 845 14.80 -7.22 -9.36
CA TRP A 845 13.87 -6.33 -10.07
C TRP A 845 12.44 -6.56 -9.59
N LYS A 846 11.63 -5.51 -9.67
CA LYS A 846 10.28 -5.43 -9.09
C LYS A 846 9.26 -5.80 -10.16
N SER A 847 8.57 -6.92 -9.95
CA SER A 847 7.85 -7.58 -11.04
C SER A 847 6.58 -6.91 -11.57
N PRO A 848 5.72 -6.29 -10.72
CA PRO A 848 4.40 -5.87 -11.17
C PRO A 848 4.42 -4.84 -12.29
N GLN A 849 5.35 -3.88 -12.24
CA GLN A 849 5.36 -2.73 -13.16
C GLN A 849 5.76 -3.07 -14.59
N ILE A 850 6.44 -4.20 -14.80
CA ILE A 850 6.78 -4.74 -16.13
C ILE A 850 5.88 -5.91 -16.54
N GLY A 851 4.75 -6.11 -15.86
CA GLY A 851 3.65 -6.96 -16.32
C GLY A 851 3.57 -8.37 -15.75
N TYR A 852 4.60 -8.79 -15.02
CA TYR A 852 4.58 -10.06 -14.30
C TYR A 852 3.67 -9.94 -13.08
N SER A 853 3.08 -11.05 -12.64
CA SER A 853 2.28 -11.01 -11.43
C SER A 853 3.15 -10.77 -10.20
N ALA A 854 2.54 -10.30 -9.12
CA ALA A 854 3.27 -10.01 -7.91
C ALA A 854 3.88 -11.26 -7.26
N ASN A 855 3.12 -12.37 -7.21
CA ASN A 855 3.46 -13.52 -6.36
C ASN A 855 3.22 -14.89 -7.03
N GLU A 856 3.10 -14.99 -8.37
CA GLU A 856 3.07 -16.28 -9.07
C GLU A 856 4.45 -16.65 -9.62
N PRO A 857 4.73 -17.96 -9.86
CA PRO A 857 5.97 -18.41 -10.47
C PRO A 857 6.01 -18.14 -11.99
N ASP A 858 5.99 -16.88 -12.40
CA ASP A 858 5.98 -16.42 -13.79
C ASP A 858 7.23 -15.61 -14.19
N GLN A 859 8.08 -15.25 -13.23
CA GLN A 859 9.25 -14.40 -13.46
C GLN A 859 10.40 -15.20 -14.08
N PRO A 860 10.94 -14.80 -15.24
CA PRO A 860 11.91 -15.62 -15.95
C PRO A 860 13.30 -15.53 -15.32
N ILE A 861 13.95 -16.68 -15.18
CA ILE A 861 15.35 -16.78 -14.76
C ILE A 861 16.12 -17.76 -15.65
N THR A 862 17.42 -17.51 -15.82
CA THR A 862 18.36 -18.46 -16.42
C THR A 862 19.46 -18.78 -15.42
N VAL A 863 19.62 -20.06 -15.09
CA VAL A 863 20.58 -20.56 -14.10
C VAL A 863 21.59 -21.51 -14.73
N ILE A 864 22.75 -21.65 -14.08
CA ILE A 864 23.84 -22.55 -14.49
C ILE A 864 24.02 -23.64 -13.42
N ASP A 865 24.22 -24.90 -13.83
CA ASP A 865 24.52 -26.00 -12.92
C ASP A 865 25.76 -25.68 -12.06
N ASP A 866 25.62 -25.85 -10.74
CA ASP A 866 26.67 -25.54 -9.75
C ASP A 866 27.98 -26.28 -10.02
N ASP A 867 27.90 -27.59 -10.22
CA ASP A 867 29.07 -28.46 -10.40
C ASP A 867 29.78 -28.11 -11.71
N ALA A 868 29.04 -27.79 -12.78
CA ALA A 868 29.58 -27.36 -14.06
C ALA A 868 30.25 -25.99 -13.96
N PHE A 869 29.61 -25.00 -13.33
CA PHE A 869 30.14 -23.65 -13.18
C PHE A 869 31.45 -23.62 -12.37
N GLU A 870 31.48 -24.31 -11.22
CA GLU A 870 32.71 -24.43 -10.42
C GLU A 870 33.79 -25.23 -11.17
N ALA A 871 33.42 -26.25 -11.96
CA ALA A 871 34.37 -27.05 -12.73
C ALA A 871 35.02 -26.26 -13.88
N ALA A 872 34.27 -25.33 -14.49
CA ALA A 872 34.79 -24.37 -15.47
C ALA A 872 35.74 -23.35 -14.82
N GLY A 873 35.65 -23.16 -13.51
CA GLY A 873 36.49 -22.25 -12.74
C GLY A 873 35.78 -20.96 -12.31
N GLY A 874 34.46 -20.91 -12.40
CA GLY A 874 33.67 -19.75 -12.03
C GLY A 874 33.69 -19.44 -10.54
N GLU A 875 33.54 -18.15 -10.23
CA GLU A 875 33.36 -17.63 -8.87
C GLU A 875 31.88 -17.30 -8.66
N VAL A 876 31.27 -17.91 -7.65
CA VAL A 876 29.83 -17.75 -7.37
C VAL A 876 29.59 -16.54 -6.47
N ALA A 877 28.68 -15.68 -6.90
CA ALA A 877 28.16 -14.55 -6.14
C ALA A 877 26.81 -14.87 -5.49
N GLY A 878 25.92 -15.60 -6.16
CA GLY A 878 24.61 -15.96 -5.64
C GLY A 878 23.87 -16.99 -6.50
N ARG A 879 22.78 -17.54 -5.97
CA ARG A 879 21.98 -18.61 -6.57
C ARG A 879 20.51 -18.22 -6.67
N MET A 880 19.78 -18.92 -7.53
CA MET A 880 18.31 -18.89 -7.61
C MET A 880 17.77 -20.31 -7.61
N ASP A 881 16.60 -20.52 -6.99
CA ASP A 881 15.84 -21.76 -7.00
C ASP A 881 14.50 -21.55 -7.72
N GLY A 882 14.47 -21.85 -9.01
CA GLY A 882 13.26 -21.75 -9.83
C GLY A 882 12.43 -23.03 -9.79
N THR A 883 11.22 -22.97 -10.37
CA THR A 883 10.21 -24.03 -10.29
C THR A 883 10.70 -25.38 -10.83
N ASP A 884 11.47 -25.37 -11.92
CA ASP A 884 11.97 -26.58 -12.57
C ASP A 884 13.50 -26.75 -12.47
N ALA A 885 14.22 -25.71 -12.08
CA ALA A 885 15.68 -25.70 -12.06
C ALA A 885 16.24 -24.71 -11.03
N ALA A 886 17.34 -25.10 -10.39
CA ALA A 886 18.10 -24.28 -9.45
C ALA A 886 19.57 -24.24 -9.85
N GLY A 887 20.28 -23.16 -9.53
CA GLY A 887 21.72 -23.09 -9.78
C GLY A 887 22.32 -21.70 -9.58
N VAL A 888 23.52 -21.52 -10.13
CA VAL A 888 24.24 -20.25 -10.11
C VAL A 888 23.49 -19.24 -10.97
N ALA A 889 23.10 -18.12 -10.36
CA ALA A 889 22.41 -17.01 -11.00
C ALA A 889 23.25 -15.74 -11.02
N ALA A 890 24.25 -15.61 -10.15
CA ALA A 890 25.21 -14.50 -10.22
C ALA A 890 26.63 -15.02 -10.01
N GLY A 891 27.56 -14.57 -10.85
CA GLY A 891 28.96 -15.01 -10.76
C GLY A 891 29.85 -14.45 -11.86
N SER A 892 31.12 -14.87 -11.85
CA SER A 892 32.10 -14.45 -12.84
C SER A 892 32.97 -15.61 -13.35
N LEU A 893 33.42 -15.50 -14.60
CA LEU A 893 34.35 -16.42 -15.29
C LEU A 893 35.54 -15.63 -15.83
N SER A 894 36.72 -16.28 -15.94
CA SER A 894 37.92 -15.64 -16.49
C SER A 894 38.13 -15.96 -17.97
N ALA A 895 38.55 -14.96 -18.76
CA ALA A 895 38.94 -15.13 -20.16
C ALA A 895 40.24 -14.38 -20.49
N GLY A 896 41.36 -14.89 -19.97
CA GLY A 896 42.68 -14.30 -20.20
C GLY A 896 42.87 -13.00 -19.43
N ASP A 897 42.83 -11.86 -20.13
CA ASP A 897 42.89 -10.52 -19.51
C ASP A 897 41.47 -9.91 -19.36
N ALA A 898 40.42 -10.61 -19.78
CA ALA A 898 39.01 -10.19 -19.68
C ALA A 898 38.26 -11.00 -18.61
N GLU A 899 37.16 -10.42 -18.12
CA GLU A 899 36.17 -11.05 -17.25
C GLU A 899 34.83 -11.25 -17.98
N ILE A 900 34.11 -12.31 -17.62
CA ILE A 900 32.73 -12.56 -18.05
C ILE A 900 31.86 -12.57 -16.79
N ASN A 901 31.07 -11.52 -16.58
CA ASN A 901 30.12 -11.37 -15.48
C ASN A 901 28.73 -11.86 -15.90
N LEU A 902 28.03 -12.50 -14.97
CA LEU A 902 26.76 -13.20 -15.23
C LEU A 902 25.70 -12.76 -14.21
N ILE A 903 24.49 -12.44 -14.68
CA ILE A 903 23.29 -12.19 -13.86
C ILE A 903 22.10 -12.91 -14.49
N GLY A 904 21.52 -13.90 -13.84
CA GLY A 904 20.57 -14.84 -14.44
C GLY A 904 19.20 -14.24 -14.80
N SER A 905 18.88 -13.09 -14.22
CA SER A 905 17.65 -12.32 -14.46
C SER A 905 17.88 -10.89 -13.98
N ALA A 906 17.75 -9.90 -14.86
CA ALA A 906 17.88 -8.48 -14.48
C ALA A 906 17.09 -7.56 -15.40
N LEU A 907 17.13 -7.83 -16.72
CA LEU A 907 16.50 -7.02 -17.75
C LEU A 907 15.54 -7.88 -18.60
N PRO A 908 14.57 -8.58 -17.99
CA PRO A 908 13.62 -9.40 -18.74
C PRO A 908 12.71 -8.51 -19.61
N PRO A 909 12.22 -9.01 -20.75
CA PRO A 909 11.23 -8.29 -21.53
C PRO A 909 9.90 -8.19 -20.76
N ALA A 910 9.15 -7.11 -20.98
CA ALA A 910 7.83 -6.95 -20.37
C ALA A 910 6.86 -8.10 -20.71
N TYR A 911 5.94 -8.40 -19.79
CA TYR A 911 5.01 -9.53 -19.88
C TYR A 911 3.58 -9.06 -20.18
N GLN A 912 3.08 -9.39 -21.39
CA GLN A 912 1.81 -8.84 -21.91
C GLN A 912 0.58 -9.75 -21.69
N GLU A 913 0.75 -10.94 -21.11
CA GLU A 913 -0.32 -11.96 -21.05
C GLU A 913 -1.46 -11.58 -20.09
N TYR A 914 -1.20 -10.72 -19.09
CA TYR A 914 -2.19 -10.29 -18.11
C TYR A 914 -2.75 -8.89 -18.38
N LEU A 915 -3.71 -8.44 -17.58
CA LEU A 915 -4.28 -7.10 -17.66
C LEU A 915 -3.25 -6.05 -17.23
N HIS A 916 -3.14 -4.97 -18.01
CA HIS A 916 -2.22 -3.86 -17.74
C HIS A 916 -2.73 -2.54 -18.36
N PRO A 917 -3.96 -2.10 -18.01
CA PRO A 917 -4.63 -0.99 -18.69
C PRO A 917 -3.85 0.33 -18.67
N PHE A 918 -2.98 0.55 -17.68
CA PHE A 918 -2.30 1.83 -17.46
C PHE A 918 -0.89 1.91 -18.06
N GLY A 919 -0.48 0.91 -18.85
CA GLY A 919 0.84 0.89 -19.49
C GLY A 919 1.79 -0.11 -18.83
N MET A 920 3.08 -0.01 -19.16
CA MET A 920 4.17 -0.88 -18.71
C MET A 920 5.42 -0.04 -18.55
N ALA A 921 6.24 -0.34 -17.55
CA ALA A 921 7.59 0.21 -17.45
C ALA A 921 8.55 -0.45 -18.45
N ASP A 922 9.62 0.25 -18.81
CA ASP A 922 10.70 -0.29 -19.64
C ASP A 922 11.53 -1.34 -18.89
N HIS A 923 11.95 -1.02 -17.67
CA HIS A 923 12.67 -1.88 -16.72
C HIS A 923 12.23 -1.54 -15.30
N ALA A 924 12.51 -2.40 -14.31
CA ALA A 924 12.14 -2.15 -12.93
C ALA A 924 13.21 -2.69 -11.95
N LEU A 925 14.48 -2.37 -12.20
CA LEU A 925 15.57 -2.80 -11.32
C LEU A 925 15.35 -2.29 -9.89
N SER A 926 15.58 -3.16 -8.91
CA SER A 926 15.69 -2.74 -7.50
C SER A 926 17.00 -2.00 -7.27
N PHE A 927 17.19 -1.38 -6.10
CA PHE A 927 18.48 -0.82 -5.72
C PHE A 927 19.62 -1.86 -5.86
N MET A 928 19.34 -3.10 -5.46
CA MET A 928 20.27 -4.21 -5.60
C MET A 928 20.56 -4.53 -7.07
N GLY A 929 19.54 -4.68 -7.91
CA GLY A 929 19.73 -4.97 -9.34
C GLY A 929 20.50 -3.87 -10.07
N HIS A 930 20.17 -2.61 -9.80
CA HIS A 930 20.88 -1.44 -10.33
C HIS A 930 22.36 -1.47 -9.93
N THR A 931 22.65 -1.69 -8.64
CA THR A 931 24.03 -1.75 -8.12
C THR A 931 24.79 -2.95 -8.65
N MET A 932 24.16 -4.12 -8.76
CA MET A 932 24.76 -5.31 -9.38
C MET A 932 25.14 -5.07 -10.85
N MET A 933 24.30 -4.39 -11.62
CA MET A 933 24.59 -4.06 -13.02
C MET A 933 25.79 -3.11 -13.12
N CYS A 934 25.85 -2.07 -12.28
CA CYS A 934 27.01 -1.17 -12.19
C CYS A 934 28.29 -1.91 -11.76
N ASN A 935 28.19 -2.82 -10.77
CA ASN A 935 29.30 -3.64 -10.30
C ASN A 935 29.80 -4.60 -11.39
N ALA A 936 28.90 -5.18 -12.21
CA ALA A 936 29.25 -6.04 -13.33
C ALA A 936 29.98 -5.28 -14.45
N LEU A 937 29.64 -3.99 -14.64
CA LEU A 937 30.36 -3.08 -15.53
C LEU A 937 31.71 -2.63 -14.94
N GLY A 938 31.91 -2.76 -13.63
CA GLY A 938 33.12 -2.31 -12.92
C GLY A 938 33.12 -0.81 -12.69
N PHE A 939 31.95 -0.22 -12.46
CA PHE A 939 31.75 1.22 -12.27
C PHE A 939 31.59 1.58 -10.81
N GLU A 940 31.85 2.85 -10.51
CA GLU A 940 31.70 3.42 -9.18
C GLU A 940 30.58 4.47 -9.24
N GLN A 941 29.51 4.24 -8.49
CA GLN A 941 28.38 5.14 -8.32
C GLN A 941 28.69 6.14 -7.21
N ARG A 942 28.32 7.41 -7.37
CA ARG A 942 28.66 8.48 -6.44
C ARG A 942 27.46 9.37 -6.18
N ARG A 943 27.24 9.67 -4.90
CA ARG A 943 26.12 10.48 -4.43
C ARG A 943 26.58 11.79 -3.83
N PHE A 944 25.91 12.88 -4.22
CA PHE A 944 26.15 14.22 -3.71
C PHE A 944 24.89 14.80 -3.07
N VAL A 945 25.08 15.49 -1.94
CA VAL A 945 24.07 16.35 -1.30
C VAL A 945 24.74 17.69 -1.06
N GLU A 946 24.12 18.78 -1.51
CA GLU A 946 24.69 20.14 -1.44
C GLU A 946 26.11 20.24 -2.04
N ASP A 947 26.32 19.63 -3.22
CA ASP A 947 27.62 19.47 -3.90
C ASP A 947 28.69 18.66 -3.11
N GLU A 948 28.37 18.08 -1.95
CA GLU A 948 29.29 17.27 -1.14
C GLU A 948 29.11 15.78 -1.40
N LEU A 949 30.20 15.06 -1.71
CA LEU A 949 30.17 13.60 -1.87
C LEU A 949 29.88 12.92 -0.52
N VAL A 950 28.69 12.36 -0.37
CA VAL A 950 28.22 11.68 0.86
C VAL A 950 28.34 10.16 0.79
N GLY A 951 28.30 9.58 -0.42
CA GLY A 951 28.31 8.13 -0.60
C GLY A 951 28.99 7.68 -1.89
N THR A 952 29.45 6.43 -1.89
CA THR A 952 30.05 5.76 -3.04
C THR A 952 29.74 4.26 -2.98
N TRP A 953 29.34 3.67 -4.11
CA TRP A 953 28.98 2.26 -4.22
C TRP A 953 29.68 1.63 -5.42
N GLY A 954 30.22 0.43 -5.23
CA GLY A 954 31.00 -0.28 -6.23
C GLY A 954 32.47 0.14 -6.29
N GLU A 955 33.23 -0.49 -7.18
CA GLU A 955 34.66 -0.22 -7.36
C GLU A 955 35.03 -0.16 -8.85
N LEU A 956 35.84 0.83 -9.22
CA LEU A 956 36.45 0.94 -10.55
C LEU A 956 37.36 -0.26 -10.84
N ARG A 957 37.08 -1.02 -11.91
CA ARG A 957 37.81 -2.25 -12.26
C ARG A 957 38.34 -2.32 -13.69
#